data_AF-A0A1I7WT77-F1
#
_entry.id   AF-A0A1I7WT77-F1
#
_cell.length_a   1.000
_cell.length_b   1.000
_cell.length_c   1.000
_cell.angle_alpha   90.00
_cell.angle_beta   90.00
_cell.angle_gamma   90.00
#
_symmetry.space_group_name_H-M   'P 1'
#
loop_
_entity.id
_entity.type
_entity.pdbx_description
1 polymer ?
#
loop_
_entity_poly.entity_id
_entity_poly.type
_entity_poly.pdbx_seq_one_letter_code
_entity_poly.pdbx_strand_id
1 'polypeptide(L)'
;MKLFLILPVAIRMMSSIPVVDRSLYVLPNDSPVCVLDCVEAFNALNQKERKYAHYIAKASFDGSLIIFLQVSYTMIYYMAFAVRNIYLTFFSLIIEKALNNGWTEEEWEGFLVYVAGFYYNGGNYRGFGDTKIVPNVDTVSFTKIDSLVRTSLAVNTYPSLISTWETVKPLIGSLKPGQLNLGFGNEGVTCYHSDNITKADAEQIDRYFRARNVESWNSRLFKESKKKNGKTVFRIKLASSNIGKFTIRLIVLFRVFADHFYSIISAAGFVACVNKETSKKFKTLVDRAEDILTRLPWGKAYEKDNFLKPDFTALDVLAFGSSGLPSGINIPNLSSLDDDIRQNEGFKNVSLGNVISATPKQKMNFLDEEDENLMFKYHKDSFEVQVGLHELLGHGSGKLFQKHSDGSFNFDIHTVDLITGKPVCRYHFEFYCIILIFHKLWSIGIFIQLCGYGSKSKNIKFVLFIRNEMEDGSVTFTERSEVKKWRCGVQSADVSNDGKCMCVLGVDSILHEIILGETGPVVLSHDFGYMEAWHIRIAKNKLNYMTISYSGTLTEIDQNGKISRQEPFNNVKHVSSIAYSNDSRHLAVANNEGVVQILDMSTLKPVNTFEIHAMKIRVLVFVPRDDHILTGSDDKTMKLHSLAGERPMVVRMFCGNKSPVMCVAFDNRSNGTRFASSNQGGQIFIWNIEQTVALCQLPSIHDSMN
;
A
#
# COMPACT_ATOMS: atom_id res chain seq x y z
N MET A 1 -54.46 14.99 38.11
CA MET A 1 -54.24 13.70 37.42
C MET A 1 -53.24 13.94 36.28
N LYS A 2 -52.01 13.47 36.48
CA LYS A 2 -50.91 13.25 35.50
C LYS A 2 -50.46 14.42 34.59
N LEU A 3 -49.65 15.32 35.18
CA LEU A 3 -48.32 15.63 34.62
C LEU A 3 -47.41 14.46 35.00
N PHE A 4 -46.81 13.73 34.04
CA PHE A 4 -45.55 12.95 34.15
C PHE A 4 -45.36 12.12 32.87
N LEU A 5 -44.10 11.99 32.42
CA LEU A 5 -43.58 11.06 31.39
C LEU A 5 -43.42 11.57 29.95
N ILE A 6 -42.58 12.58 29.71
CA ILE A 6 -41.66 12.58 28.54
C ILE A 6 -40.32 13.24 28.94
N LEU A 7 -39.60 12.57 29.83
CA LEU A 7 -38.16 12.80 30.13
C LEU A 7 -37.67 11.47 30.72
N PRO A 8 -37.32 10.46 29.88
CA PRO A 8 -35.91 10.25 29.55
C PRO A 8 -35.70 9.45 28.22
N VAL A 9 -35.47 10.13 27.10
CA VAL A 9 -34.85 9.48 25.91
C VAL A 9 -33.65 10.30 25.39
N ALA A 10 -33.54 11.57 25.76
CA ALA A 10 -32.44 12.45 25.36
C ALA A 10 -31.08 12.21 26.07
N ILE A 11 -30.94 11.16 26.89
CA ILE A 11 -29.67 10.84 27.59
C ILE A 11 -28.94 9.63 27.00
N ARG A 12 -29.49 8.93 26.00
CA ARG A 12 -28.85 7.71 25.43
C ARG A 12 -28.09 7.88 24.11
N MET A 13 -27.89 9.09 23.61
CA MET A 13 -27.08 9.37 22.40
C MET A 13 -25.79 10.15 22.70
N MET A 14 -25.15 9.90 23.84
CA MET A 14 -23.72 10.18 23.98
C MET A 14 -22.94 9.02 23.35
N SER A 15 -22.52 9.24 22.11
CA SER A 15 -21.29 8.70 21.48
C SER A 15 -20.77 7.36 22.03
N SER A 16 -21.22 6.23 21.48
CA SER A 16 -20.41 5.02 21.51
C SER A 16 -19.27 5.21 20.51
N ILE A 17 -18.13 5.70 21.00
CA ILE A 17 -16.85 5.62 20.30
C ILE A 17 -16.68 4.15 19.87
N PRO A 18 -16.37 3.84 18.59
CA PRO A 18 -16.11 2.46 18.19
C PRO A 18 -15.05 1.87 19.11
N VAL A 19 -15.38 0.75 19.75
CA VAL A 19 -14.48 0.09 20.69
C VAL A 19 -13.31 -0.45 19.88
N VAL A 20 -12.16 0.18 20.02
CA VAL A 20 -10.93 -0.26 19.37
C VAL A 20 -10.52 -1.58 20.01
N ASP A 21 -10.39 -2.63 19.20
CA ASP A 21 -9.88 -3.92 19.67
C ASP A 21 -8.41 -3.76 20.09
N ARG A 22 -8.19 -3.84 21.41
CA ARG A 22 -6.87 -3.71 22.02
C ARG A 22 -5.92 -4.83 21.58
N SER A 23 -6.44 -6.01 21.26
CA SER A 23 -5.62 -7.19 20.93
C SER A 23 -4.71 -6.95 19.71
N LEU A 24 -5.17 -6.10 18.77
CA LEU A 24 -4.43 -5.71 17.57
C LEU A 24 -3.22 -4.80 17.85
N TYR A 25 -3.20 -4.14 19.02
CA TYR A 25 -2.19 -3.15 19.39
C TYR A 25 -1.27 -3.62 20.52
N VAL A 26 -1.49 -4.81 21.08
CA VAL A 26 -0.56 -5.45 22.01
C VAL A 26 0.39 -6.38 21.27
N LEU A 27 1.53 -6.66 21.87
CA LEU A 27 2.38 -7.78 21.46
C LEU A 27 1.99 -9.00 22.31
N PRO A 28 1.77 -10.18 21.70
CA PRO A 28 1.49 -11.40 22.44
C PRO A 28 2.61 -11.73 23.43
N ASN A 29 2.29 -12.27 24.60
CA ASN A 29 3.30 -12.63 25.60
C ASN A 29 4.29 -13.68 25.08
N ASP A 30 3.82 -14.59 24.23
CA ASP A 30 4.59 -15.62 23.54
C ASP A 30 5.32 -15.11 22.28
N SER A 31 5.47 -13.78 22.12
CA SER A 31 6.21 -13.18 21.02
C SER A 31 7.63 -13.77 20.96
N PRO A 32 8.07 -14.27 19.79
CA PRO A 32 9.37 -14.91 19.69
C PRO A 32 10.50 -13.90 19.89
N VAL A 33 11.49 -14.30 20.68
CA VAL A 33 12.75 -13.56 20.84
C VAL A 33 13.88 -14.44 20.34
N CYS A 34 14.61 -13.95 19.35
CA CYS A 34 15.71 -14.67 18.73
C CYS A 34 17.02 -13.90 18.92
N VAL A 35 18.06 -14.62 19.32
CA VAL A 35 19.41 -14.05 19.45
C VAL A 35 20.09 -14.17 18.10
N LEU A 36 20.65 -13.06 17.61
CA LEU A 36 21.49 -13.09 16.42
C LEU A 36 22.83 -13.73 16.79
N ASP A 37 23.10 -14.89 16.23
CA ASP A 37 24.41 -15.53 16.39
C ASP A 37 25.43 -14.84 15.48
N CYS A 38 26.49 -14.34 16.08
CA CYS A 38 27.62 -13.76 15.38
C CYS A 38 28.96 -14.08 16.05
N VAL A 39 29.00 -15.09 16.93
CA VAL A 39 30.17 -15.38 17.78
C VAL A 39 31.37 -15.79 16.93
N GLU A 40 31.18 -16.74 16.02
CA GLU A 40 32.25 -17.21 15.12
C GLU A 40 32.73 -16.09 14.19
N ALA A 41 31.77 -15.34 13.62
CA ALA A 41 32.04 -14.23 12.71
C ALA A 41 32.86 -13.12 13.39
N PHE A 42 32.53 -12.77 14.63
CA PHE A 42 33.29 -11.79 15.43
C PHE A 42 34.66 -12.31 15.85
N ASN A 43 34.76 -13.60 16.23
CA ASN A 43 36.01 -14.22 16.64
C ASN A 43 37.03 -14.30 15.49
N ALA A 44 36.56 -14.44 14.25
CA ALA A 44 37.40 -14.43 13.05
C ALA A 44 38.07 -13.07 12.76
N LEU A 45 37.57 -11.98 13.36
CA LEU A 45 38.15 -10.64 13.19
C LEU A 45 39.47 -10.50 13.93
N ASN A 46 40.44 -9.81 13.31
CA ASN A 46 41.66 -9.38 13.99
C ASN A 46 41.39 -8.19 14.93
N GLN A 47 42.37 -7.82 15.76
CA GLN A 47 42.18 -6.76 16.77
C GLN A 47 41.81 -5.40 16.17
N LYS A 48 42.34 -5.04 14.99
CA LYS A 48 42.02 -3.77 14.31
C LYS A 48 40.59 -3.79 13.79
N GLU A 49 40.16 -4.88 13.17
CA GLU A 49 38.80 -5.08 12.68
C GLU A 49 37.78 -5.09 13.80
N ARG A 50 38.08 -5.72 14.95
CA ARG A 50 37.22 -5.68 16.14
C ARG A 50 37.03 -4.25 16.66
N LYS A 51 38.11 -3.46 16.72
CA LYS A 51 38.02 -2.04 17.11
C LYS A 51 37.18 -1.25 16.11
N TYR A 52 37.39 -1.46 14.81
CA TYR A 52 36.58 -0.83 13.76
C TYR A 52 35.09 -1.18 13.92
N ALA A 53 34.77 -2.47 14.04
CA ALA A 53 33.41 -2.96 14.21
C ALA A 53 32.76 -2.38 15.48
N HIS A 54 33.49 -2.32 16.59
CA HIS A 54 33.02 -1.69 17.82
C HIS A 54 32.61 -0.23 17.64
N TYR A 55 33.46 0.59 17.02
CA TYR A 55 33.15 2.01 16.85
C TYR A 55 32.03 2.27 15.83
N ILE A 56 31.93 1.46 14.77
CA ILE A 56 30.80 1.56 13.82
C ILE A 56 29.51 1.07 14.45
N ALA A 57 29.53 -0.03 15.22
CA ALA A 57 28.37 -0.49 15.98
C ALA A 57 27.88 0.60 16.95
N LYS A 58 28.81 1.24 17.67
CA LYS A 58 28.49 2.34 18.56
C LYS A 58 27.85 3.51 17.80
N ALA A 59 28.46 3.95 16.70
CA ALA A 59 27.90 5.03 15.88
C ALA A 59 26.50 4.68 15.31
N SER A 60 26.30 3.41 14.93
CA SER A 60 25.01 2.91 14.46
C SER A 60 23.94 2.95 15.55
N PHE A 61 24.23 2.49 16.76
CA PHE A 61 23.29 2.56 17.88
C PHE A 61 23.06 3.99 18.36
N ASP A 62 24.10 4.83 18.43
CA ASP A 62 23.96 6.25 18.75
C ASP A 62 23.06 6.96 17.70
N GLY A 63 23.23 6.63 16.42
CA GLY A 63 22.38 7.13 15.33
C GLY A 63 20.95 6.62 15.40
N SER A 64 20.72 5.38 15.85
CA SER A 64 19.38 4.81 16.00
C SER A 64 18.50 5.57 17.00
N LEU A 65 19.10 6.31 17.94
CA LEU A 65 18.38 7.18 18.86
C LEU A 65 17.59 8.28 18.14
N ILE A 66 17.98 8.64 16.91
CA ILE A 66 17.24 9.59 16.06
C ILE A 66 15.87 9.01 15.68
N ILE A 67 15.76 7.69 15.50
CA ILE A 67 14.52 7.01 15.09
C ILE A 67 13.41 7.25 16.10
N PHE A 68 13.73 7.21 17.40
CA PHE A 68 12.77 7.52 18.45
C PHE A 68 12.15 8.93 18.28
N LEU A 69 12.93 9.90 17.80
CA LEU A 69 12.46 11.26 17.49
C LEU A 69 11.71 11.36 16.16
N GLN A 70 11.85 10.37 15.28
CA GLN A 70 11.16 10.25 14.00
C GLN A 70 9.81 9.51 14.13
N VAL A 71 9.69 8.62 15.12
CA VAL A 71 8.47 7.82 15.36
C VAL A 71 7.54 8.50 16.35
N SER A 72 8.03 8.90 17.54
CA SER A 72 7.19 9.53 18.56
C SER A 72 7.97 10.48 19.48
N TYR A 73 7.67 11.78 19.39
CA TYR A 73 8.29 12.84 20.19
C TYR A 73 8.24 12.62 21.71
N THR A 74 7.31 11.81 22.19
CA THR A 74 6.98 11.70 23.63
C THR A 74 7.72 10.56 24.34
N MET A 75 8.52 9.76 23.65
CA MET A 75 8.98 8.46 24.19
C MET A 75 10.49 8.31 24.40
N ILE A 76 11.32 9.30 24.04
CA ILE A 76 12.77 9.28 24.34
C ILE A 76 13.06 9.24 25.86
N TYR A 77 12.13 9.76 26.67
CA TYR A 77 12.25 9.78 28.12
C TYR A 77 11.76 8.49 28.78
N TYR A 78 10.82 7.79 28.14
CA TYR A 78 10.41 6.45 28.57
C TYR A 78 11.55 5.44 28.33
N MET A 79 12.31 5.59 27.24
CA MET A 79 13.54 4.86 26.99
C MET A 79 14.57 5.09 28.12
N ALA A 80 14.78 6.34 28.54
CA ALA A 80 15.68 6.68 29.64
C ALA A 80 15.21 6.10 30.99
N PHE A 81 13.90 6.06 31.23
CA PHE A 81 13.28 5.43 32.39
C PHE A 81 13.47 3.91 32.41
N ALA A 82 13.09 3.22 31.33
CA ALA A 82 13.09 1.77 31.25
C ALA A 82 14.53 1.18 31.22
N VAL A 83 15.44 1.73 30.39
CA VAL A 83 16.85 1.30 30.37
C VAL A 83 17.45 1.47 31.76
N ARG A 84 17.32 2.65 32.37
CA ARG A 84 18.06 2.91 33.62
C ARG A 84 17.48 2.17 34.82
N ASN A 85 16.18 1.94 34.90
CA ASN A 85 15.65 1.13 36.00
C ASN A 85 16.01 -0.34 35.87
N ILE A 86 15.98 -0.89 34.66
CA ILE A 86 16.40 -2.28 34.37
C ILE A 86 17.91 -2.46 34.56
N TYR A 87 18.73 -1.45 34.25
CA TYR A 87 20.19 -1.54 34.40
C TYR A 87 20.70 -1.19 35.80
N LEU A 88 20.03 -0.30 36.55
CA LEU A 88 20.48 0.12 37.90
C LEU A 88 19.98 -0.81 39.02
N THR A 89 19.04 -1.71 38.73
CA THR A 89 18.54 -2.72 39.66
C THR A 89 18.69 -4.09 39.01
N PHE A 90 19.19 -5.10 39.72
CA PHE A 90 19.23 -6.46 39.18
C PHE A 90 17.83 -6.88 38.72
N PHE A 91 17.73 -7.46 37.53
CA PHE A 91 16.46 -7.87 36.92
C PHE A 91 15.59 -8.71 37.87
N SER A 92 16.21 -9.62 38.63
CA SER A 92 15.55 -10.43 39.67
C SER A 92 14.88 -9.62 40.77
N LEU A 93 15.52 -8.52 41.23
CA LEU A 93 14.94 -7.64 42.25
C LEU A 93 13.77 -6.81 41.70
N ILE A 94 13.74 -6.53 40.39
CA ILE A 94 12.64 -5.80 39.77
C ILE A 94 11.41 -6.71 39.68
N ILE A 95 11.59 -7.98 39.32
CA ILE A 95 10.52 -8.99 39.30
C ILE A 95 9.91 -9.13 40.70
N GLU A 96 10.75 -9.35 41.72
CA GLU A 96 10.29 -9.53 43.09
C GLU A 96 9.51 -8.30 43.58
N LYS A 97 10.00 -7.09 43.29
CA LYS A 97 9.29 -5.85 43.61
C LYS A 97 7.98 -5.70 42.84
N ALA A 98 7.92 -6.09 41.57
CA ALA A 98 6.69 -6.01 40.78
C ALA A 98 5.62 -6.97 41.34
N LEU A 99 6.00 -8.23 41.59
CA LEU A 99 5.10 -9.24 42.18
C LEU A 99 4.63 -8.81 43.59
N ASN A 100 5.53 -8.28 44.42
CA ASN A 100 5.20 -7.73 45.73
C ASN A 100 4.27 -6.49 45.67
N ASN A 101 4.16 -5.84 44.50
CA ASN A 101 3.25 -4.71 44.25
C ASN A 101 1.97 -5.15 43.50
N GLY A 102 1.61 -6.44 43.55
CA GLY A 102 0.34 -6.95 43.03
C GLY A 102 0.29 -7.14 41.50
N TRP A 103 1.45 -7.29 40.86
CA TRP A 103 1.54 -7.77 39.48
C TRP A 103 1.39 -9.30 39.45
N THR A 104 0.66 -9.80 38.47
CA THR A 104 0.72 -11.22 38.10
C THR A 104 1.92 -11.50 37.20
N GLU A 105 2.32 -12.76 37.07
CA GLU A 105 3.41 -13.15 36.16
C GLU A 105 3.08 -12.81 34.69
N GLU A 106 1.84 -13.07 34.25
CA GLU A 106 1.37 -12.76 32.89
C GLU A 106 1.39 -11.25 32.59
N GLU A 107 0.97 -10.41 33.54
CA GLU A 107 1.04 -8.95 33.40
C GLU A 107 2.48 -8.45 33.33
N TRP A 108 3.36 -9.04 34.14
CA TRP A 108 4.77 -8.70 34.16
C TRP A 108 5.46 -9.06 32.84
N GLU A 109 5.19 -10.26 32.32
CA GLU A 109 5.66 -10.72 31.02
C GLU A 109 5.14 -9.82 29.89
N GLY A 110 3.84 -9.52 29.87
CA GLY A 110 3.24 -8.63 28.88
C GLY A 110 3.84 -7.22 28.88
N PHE A 111 4.25 -6.72 30.05
CA PHE A 111 5.00 -5.48 30.17
C PHE A 111 6.43 -5.60 29.63
N LEU A 112 7.16 -6.68 29.94
CA LEU A 112 8.50 -6.91 29.41
C LEU A 112 8.51 -7.05 27.89
N VAL A 113 7.54 -7.77 27.32
CA VAL A 113 7.37 -7.88 25.86
C VAL A 113 7.11 -6.52 25.23
N TYR A 114 6.27 -5.68 25.85
CA TYR A 114 6.08 -4.30 25.40
C TYR A 114 7.38 -3.50 25.40
N VAL A 115 8.18 -3.60 26.47
CA VAL A 115 9.48 -2.91 26.58
C VAL A 115 10.45 -3.41 25.51
N ALA A 116 10.53 -4.73 25.30
CA ALA A 116 11.37 -5.33 24.26
C ALA A 116 10.95 -4.87 22.85
N GLY A 117 9.65 -4.92 22.55
CA GLY A 117 9.09 -4.42 21.29
C GLY A 117 9.34 -2.93 21.09
N PHE A 118 9.24 -2.12 22.14
CA PHE A 118 9.53 -0.69 22.09
C PHE A 118 10.98 -0.41 21.66
N TYR A 119 11.96 -1.13 22.24
CA TYR A 119 13.36 -1.00 21.84
C TYR A 119 13.61 -1.50 20.43
N TYR A 120 13.06 -2.67 20.08
CA TYR A 120 13.23 -3.28 18.77
C TYR A 120 12.75 -2.37 17.63
N ASN A 121 11.60 -1.70 17.82
CA ASN A 121 11.00 -0.87 16.79
C ASN A 121 11.49 0.59 16.80
N GLY A 122 12.36 0.97 17.73
CA GLY A 122 12.79 2.38 17.89
C GLY A 122 11.63 3.30 18.32
N GLY A 123 10.63 2.77 19.03
CA GLY A 123 9.42 3.48 19.39
C GLY A 123 8.24 2.55 19.66
N ASN A 124 7.08 3.14 19.99
CA ASN A 124 5.85 2.39 20.29
C ASN A 124 4.95 2.21 19.05
N TYR A 125 5.54 2.11 17.87
CA TYR A 125 4.86 1.75 16.63
C TYR A 125 5.68 0.65 15.95
N ARG A 126 5.03 -0.34 15.36
CA ARG A 126 5.69 -1.44 14.68
C ARG A 126 6.42 -0.91 13.44
N GLY A 127 7.72 -1.19 13.32
CA GLY A 127 8.50 -0.87 12.12
C GLY A 127 8.02 -1.66 10.90
N PHE A 128 7.35 -2.79 11.11
CA PHE A 128 6.60 -3.50 10.09
C PHE A 128 5.09 -3.36 10.36
N GLY A 129 4.41 -2.56 9.52
CA GLY A 129 2.97 -2.35 9.58
C GLY A 129 2.52 -1.02 10.18
N ASP A 130 3.43 -0.17 10.66
CA ASP A 130 3.18 1.22 11.10
C ASP A 130 2.06 1.37 12.17
N THR A 131 1.75 0.31 12.91
CA THR A 131 0.66 0.26 13.90
C THR A 131 1.18 0.50 15.31
N LYS A 132 0.38 1.14 16.16
CA LYS A 132 0.76 1.42 17.55
C LYS A 132 0.94 0.15 18.37
N ILE A 133 1.86 0.20 19.32
CA ILE A 133 2.11 -0.82 20.33
C ILE A 133 1.72 -0.24 21.69
N VAL A 134 0.89 -0.96 22.44
CA VAL A 134 0.49 -0.62 23.82
C VAL A 134 0.87 -1.77 24.77
N PRO A 135 1.11 -1.49 26.07
CA PRO A 135 1.45 -2.54 27.03
C PRO A 135 0.32 -3.58 27.19
N ASN A 136 0.66 -4.87 27.21
CA ASN A 136 -0.31 -5.94 27.51
C ASN A 136 -0.54 -6.09 29.02
N VAL A 137 -1.04 -5.01 29.61
CA VAL A 137 -1.52 -4.94 31.00
C VAL A 137 -2.88 -4.24 31.01
N ASP A 138 -3.73 -4.62 31.97
CA ASP A 138 -5.12 -4.15 32.03
C ASP A 138 -5.23 -2.61 32.01
N THR A 139 -6.28 -2.12 31.35
CA THR A 139 -6.59 -0.71 31.15
C THR A 139 -6.94 0.06 32.43
N VAL A 140 -7.32 -0.61 33.52
CA VAL A 140 -7.45 -0.02 34.87
C VAL A 140 -6.07 0.18 35.53
N SER A 141 -5.01 -0.41 34.98
CA SER A 141 -3.70 -0.63 35.62
C SER A 141 -2.55 0.26 35.14
N PHE A 142 -2.81 1.48 34.64
CA PHE A 142 -1.75 2.50 34.61
C PHE A 142 -1.26 2.85 36.02
N THR A 143 -2.03 2.56 37.06
CA THR A 143 -1.64 2.64 38.47
C THR A 143 -0.49 1.69 38.82
N LYS A 144 -0.44 0.49 38.24
CA LYS A 144 0.65 -0.47 38.45
C LYS A 144 1.96 -0.01 37.80
N ILE A 145 1.90 0.43 36.54
CA ILE A 145 3.08 1.01 35.85
C ILE A 145 3.50 2.32 36.54
N ASP A 146 2.55 3.17 36.92
CA ASP A 146 2.81 4.43 37.64
C ASP A 146 3.46 4.20 39.01
N SER A 147 2.98 3.22 39.78
CA SER A 147 3.59 2.80 41.03
C SER A 147 5.01 2.30 40.80
N LEU A 148 5.23 1.45 39.79
CA LEU A 148 6.56 0.96 39.42
C LEU A 148 7.50 2.13 39.07
N VAL A 149 7.03 3.12 38.31
CA VAL A 149 7.81 4.31 37.97
C VAL A 149 8.18 5.10 39.21
N ARG A 150 7.21 5.38 40.07
CA ARG A 150 7.35 6.25 41.26
C ARG A 150 8.20 5.63 42.36
N THR A 151 8.15 4.30 42.50
CA THR A 151 8.95 3.53 43.48
C THR A 151 10.34 3.17 42.95
N SER A 152 10.60 3.46 41.68
CA SER A 152 11.87 3.12 41.04
C SER A 152 13.03 3.97 41.56
N LEU A 153 14.23 3.40 41.61
CA LEU A 153 15.44 4.12 42.02
C LEU A 153 15.76 5.29 41.08
N ALA A 154 15.33 5.24 39.81
CA ALA A 154 15.56 6.31 38.85
C ALA A 154 14.90 7.64 39.25
N VAL A 155 13.81 7.63 40.02
CA VAL A 155 13.16 8.87 40.48
C VAL A 155 14.05 9.66 41.42
N ASN A 156 14.81 8.95 42.27
CA ASN A 156 15.76 9.59 43.19
C ASN A 156 16.96 10.19 42.43
N THR A 157 17.36 9.55 41.33
CA THR A 157 18.48 10.03 40.50
C THR A 157 18.07 11.16 39.55
N TYR A 158 16.82 11.18 39.08
CA TYR A 158 16.30 12.11 38.08
C TYR A 158 15.00 12.77 38.57
N PRO A 159 15.06 13.91 39.27
CA PRO A 159 13.86 14.59 39.77
C PRO A 159 12.88 15.00 38.66
N SER A 160 13.36 15.26 37.44
CA SER A 160 12.53 15.57 36.26
C SER A 160 11.79 14.36 35.67
N LEU A 161 12.07 13.15 36.14
CA LEU A 161 11.44 11.92 35.65
C LEU A 161 9.93 11.93 35.91
N ILE A 162 9.48 12.41 37.08
CA ILE A 162 8.06 12.43 37.45
C ILE A 162 7.28 13.42 36.59
N SER A 163 7.79 14.64 36.39
CA SER A 163 7.11 15.63 35.53
C SER A 163 7.02 15.15 34.08
N THR A 164 8.03 14.42 33.63
CA THR A 164 8.04 13.82 32.30
C THR A 164 7.08 12.63 32.20
N TRP A 165 7.08 11.76 33.20
CA TRP A 165 6.16 10.62 33.29
C TRP A 165 4.70 11.08 33.21
N GLU A 166 4.32 12.12 33.94
CA GLU A 166 2.97 12.69 33.88
C GLU A 166 2.58 13.19 32.48
N THR A 167 3.55 13.68 31.70
CA THR A 167 3.30 14.10 30.30
C THR A 167 3.08 12.92 29.37
N VAL A 168 3.79 11.80 29.60
CA VAL A 168 3.88 10.68 28.64
C VAL A 168 2.90 9.55 28.97
N LYS A 169 2.64 9.30 30.26
CA LYS A 169 1.70 8.30 30.77
C LYS A 169 0.36 8.26 30.01
N PRO A 170 -0.35 9.37 29.75
CA PRO A 170 -1.64 9.32 29.03
C PRO A 170 -1.50 8.91 27.55
N LEU A 171 -0.30 8.94 26.97
CA LEU A 171 -0.06 8.65 25.56
C LEU A 171 0.31 7.18 25.31
N ILE A 172 0.96 6.52 26.28
CA ILE A 172 1.48 5.15 26.15
C ILE A 172 0.36 4.16 25.80
N GLY A 173 -0.74 4.18 26.54
CA GLY A 173 -1.85 3.23 26.34
C GLY A 173 -3.03 3.78 25.54
N SER A 174 -2.90 5.00 25.00
CA SER A 174 -3.98 5.65 24.27
C SER A 174 -4.27 4.93 22.95
N LEU A 175 -5.51 4.49 22.77
CA LEU A 175 -6.03 3.90 21.53
C LEU A 175 -6.99 4.86 20.81
N LYS A 176 -6.71 6.18 20.88
CA LYS A 176 -7.50 7.16 20.12
C LYS A 176 -7.31 6.91 18.61
N PRO A 177 -8.37 6.96 17.78
CA PRO A 177 -8.29 6.64 16.35
C PRO A 177 -7.17 7.33 15.57
N GLY A 178 -6.90 8.62 15.84
CA GLY A 178 -5.81 9.38 15.20
C GLY A 178 -4.39 9.02 15.66
N GLN A 179 -4.24 8.08 16.59
CA GLN A 179 -2.96 7.62 17.14
C GLN A 179 -2.70 6.14 16.88
N LEU A 180 -3.56 5.45 16.14
CA LEU A 180 -3.43 4.01 15.95
C LEU A 180 -2.34 3.64 14.95
N ASN A 181 -1.98 4.56 14.06
CA ASN A 181 -1.00 4.33 13.00
C ASN A 181 -0.07 5.54 12.83
N LEU A 182 1.11 5.30 12.27
CA LEU A 182 1.91 6.37 11.69
C LEU A 182 1.24 6.87 10.40
N GLY A 183 1.16 8.19 10.25
CA GLY A 183 0.40 8.77 9.14
C GLY A 183 0.42 10.28 9.15
N PHE A 184 -0.10 10.86 8.06
CA PHE A 184 -0.10 12.31 7.84
C PHE A 184 -1.45 12.93 8.20
N GLY A 185 -1.43 14.12 8.80
CA GLY A 185 -2.66 14.85 9.14
C GLY A 185 -3.56 14.05 10.09
N ASN A 186 -4.84 13.90 9.74
CA ASN A 186 -5.80 13.18 10.59
C ASN A 186 -5.72 11.65 10.46
N GLU A 187 -4.82 11.12 9.62
CA GLU A 187 -4.73 9.69 9.33
C GLU A 187 -3.85 8.92 10.31
N GLY A 188 -3.02 9.62 11.07
CA GLY A 188 -2.10 9.03 12.03
C GLY A 188 -1.18 10.07 12.65
N VAL A 189 -0.12 9.61 13.30
CA VAL A 189 0.91 10.45 13.92
C VAL A 189 2.17 10.46 13.06
N THR A 190 2.84 11.60 12.96
CA THR A 190 4.17 11.69 12.34
C THR A 190 5.04 12.66 13.10
N CYS A 191 6.34 12.35 13.20
CA CYS A 191 7.33 13.27 13.76
C CYS A 191 8.27 13.86 12.72
N TYR A 192 7.94 13.70 11.43
CA TYR A 192 8.65 14.32 10.32
C TYR A 192 8.13 15.72 9.99
N HIS A 193 6.86 15.94 10.30
CA HIS A 193 6.15 17.18 10.05
C HIS A 193 5.51 17.72 11.33
N SER A 194 5.24 19.04 11.39
CA SER A 194 4.34 19.56 12.43
C SER A 194 2.88 19.30 12.07
N ASP A 195 2.03 19.04 13.06
CA ASP A 195 0.62 18.62 12.89
C ASP A 195 -0.24 19.57 12.02
N ASN A 196 0.18 20.82 11.86
CA ASN A 196 -0.49 21.84 11.05
C ASN A 196 -0.03 21.88 9.57
N ILE A 197 0.89 21.01 9.15
CA ILE A 197 1.30 20.84 7.76
C ILE A 197 0.18 20.11 6.99
N THR A 198 -0.23 20.70 5.88
CA THR A 198 -1.21 20.11 4.96
C THR A 198 -0.52 19.47 3.76
N LYS A 199 -1.23 18.59 3.05
CA LYS A 199 -0.68 17.92 1.86
C LYS A 199 -0.26 18.93 0.78
N ALA A 200 -1.02 20.01 0.62
CA ALA A 200 -0.68 21.10 -0.30
C ALA A 200 0.61 21.82 0.10
N ASP A 201 0.85 22.00 1.41
CA ASP A 201 2.11 22.54 1.92
C ASP A 201 3.27 21.59 1.56
N ALA A 202 3.12 20.28 1.80
CA ALA A 202 4.13 19.27 1.49
C ALA A 202 4.48 19.26 -0.01
N GLU A 203 3.48 19.19 -0.90
CA GLU A 203 3.68 19.24 -2.36
C GLU A 203 4.36 20.54 -2.81
N GLN A 204 4.07 21.66 -2.16
CA GLN A 204 4.71 22.94 -2.47
C GLN A 204 6.19 22.94 -2.10
N ILE A 205 6.56 22.42 -0.94
CA ILE A 205 7.96 22.37 -0.52
C ILE A 205 8.73 21.32 -1.35
N ASP A 206 8.09 20.21 -1.74
CA ASP A 206 8.69 19.21 -2.63
C ASP A 206 9.03 19.81 -4.01
N ARG A 207 8.09 20.57 -4.60
CA ARG A 207 8.39 21.35 -5.82
C ARG A 207 9.52 22.37 -5.61
N TYR A 208 9.57 23.02 -4.45
CA TYR A 208 10.62 23.98 -4.11
C TYR A 208 12.01 23.32 -4.01
N PHE A 209 12.08 22.11 -3.45
CA PHE A 209 13.29 21.29 -3.35
C PHE A 209 13.78 20.82 -4.71
N ARG A 210 12.87 20.29 -5.54
CA ARG A 210 13.20 19.88 -6.92
C ARG A 210 13.74 21.02 -7.75
N ALA A 211 13.09 22.20 -7.71
CA ALA A 211 13.54 23.37 -8.44
C ALA A 211 14.92 23.90 -8.01
N ARG A 212 15.49 23.39 -6.90
CA ARG A 212 16.78 23.82 -6.34
C ARG A 212 17.79 22.68 -6.22
N ASN A 213 17.47 21.49 -6.73
CA ASN A 213 18.29 20.29 -6.57
C ASN A 213 18.65 20.04 -5.09
N VAL A 214 17.66 20.24 -4.19
CA VAL A 214 17.80 19.96 -2.76
C VAL A 214 17.05 18.69 -2.44
N GLU A 215 17.74 17.74 -1.82
CA GLU A 215 17.14 16.49 -1.39
C GLU A 215 16.50 16.60 0.00
N SER A 216 15.40 15.89 0.22
CA SER A 216 14.63 15.93 1.48
C SER A 216 15.07 14.91 2.53
N TRP A 217 15.97 13.99 2.21
CA TRP A 217 16.24 12.78 2.99
C TRP A 217 16.57 13.02 4.46
N ASN A 218 17.39 14.03 4.75
CA ASN A 218 17.81 14.38 6.09
C ASN A 218 17.05 15.57 6.67
N SER A 219 15.84 15.86 6.17
CA SER A 219 15.06 17.05 6.53
C SER A 219 13.81 16.74 7.35
N ARG A 220 13.33 17.71 8.12
CA ARG A 220 11.99 17.73 8.72
C ARG A 220 11.33 19.08 8.48
N LEU A 221 10.01 19.09 8.30
CA LEU A 221 9.28 20.27 7.85
C LEU A 221 8.28 20.75 8.92
N PHE A 222 8.45 22.00 9.35
CA PHE A 222 7.60 22.62 10.36
C PHE A 222 6.93 23.87 9.79
N LYS A 223 5.64 24.08 10.11
CA LYS A 223 4.90 25.29 9.76
C LYS A 223 4.66 26.14 11.00
N GLU A 224 5.10 27.40 10.96
CA GLU A 224 4.89 28.33 12.08
C GLU A 224 3.41 28.67 12.20
N SER A 225 2.84 28.56 13.41
CA SER A 225 1.42 28.85 13.67
C SER A 225 1.07 30.33 13.45
N LYS A 226 2.04 31.23 13.65
CA LYS A 226 1.87 32.67 13.39
C LYS A 226 2.42 33.01 12.01
N LYS A 227 1.60 33.66 11.19
CA LYS A 227 2.04 34.27 9.93
C LYS A 227 3.01 35.42 10.24
N LYS A 228 4.09 35.54 9.47
CA LYS A 228 4.98 36.71 9.51
C LYS A 228 4.65 37.60 8.31
N ASN A 229 4.29 38.85 8.56
CA ASN A 229 3.89 39.82 7.54
C ASN A 229 2.78 39.28 6.60
N GLY A 230 1.78 38.60 7.16
CA GLY A 230 0.68 37.98 6.40
C GLY A 230 1.05 36.71 5.63
N LYS A 231 2.32 36.29 5.64
CA LYS A 231 2.81 35.09 4.93
C LYS A 231 2.96 33.90 5.87
N THR A 232 2.60 32.72 5.37
CA THR A 232 2.89 31.44 6.01
C THR A 232 4.40 31.21 5.98
N VAL A 233 4.96 30.75 7.11
CA VAL A 233 6.39 30.49 7.23
C VAL A 233 6.62 29.01 7.46
N PHE A 234 7.43 28.41 6.59
CA PHE A 234 7.92 27.05 6.72
C PHE A 234 9.36 27.07 7.23
N ARG A 235 9.67 26.14 8.13
CA ARG A 235 11.00 25.89 8.65
C ARG A 235 11.39 24.46 8.33
N ILE A 236 12.37 24.32 7.45
CA ILE A 236 13.01 23.06 7.14
C ILE A 236 14.19 22.90 8.10
N LYS A 237 14.22 21.80 8.85
CA LYS A 237 15.36 21.44 9.72
C LYS A 237 16.13 20.31 9.07
N LEU A 238 17.42 20.53 8.81
CA LEU A 238 18.34 19.51 8.33
C LEU A 238 19.04 18.85 9.52
N ALA A 239 19.18 17.52 9.49
CA ALA A 239 19.96 16.78 10.48
C ALA A 239 21.45 17.04 10.25
N SER A 240 22.13 17.58 11.26
CA SER A 240 23.55 17.95 11.23
C SER A 240 24.09 18.06 12.66
N SER A 241 25.36 17.71 12.88
CA SER A 241 26.07 17.99 14.13
C SER A 241 26.43 19.48 14.30
N ASN A 242 26.54 20.21 13.18
CA ASN A 242 26.90 21.62 13.15
C ASN A 242 25.66 22.51 13.14
N ILE A 243 25.70 23.62 13.89
CA ILE A 243 24.64 24.63 13.96
C ILE A 243 25.02 25.82 13.05
N GLY A 244 24.26 26.07 11.97
CA GLY A 244 24.51 27.18 11.04
C GLY A 244 23.77 27.07 9.70
N LYS A 245 23.92 28.06 8.81
CA LYS A 245 23.44 28.01 7.42
C LYS A 245 24.54 27.39 6.54
N PHE A 246 24.29 26.24 5.95
CA PHE A 246 25.28 25.55 5.11
C PHE A 246 24.65 24.97 3.85
N THR A 247 25.48 24.84 2.82
CA THR A 247 25.25 23.97 1.67
C THR A 247 25.85 22.61 2.02
N ILE A 248 25.05 21.55 2.04
CA ILE A 248 25.49 20.23 2.51
C ILE A 248 25.83 19.34 1.31
N ARG A 249 26.99 18.66 1.39
CA ARG A 249 27.25 17.35 0.76
C ARG A 249 27.53 16.38 1.90
N LEU A 250 26.71 15.35 2.07
CA LEU A 250 26.86 14.35 3.14
C LEU A 250 26.53 12.96 2.60
N ILE A 251 27.32 11.96 3.01
CA ILE A 251 27.06 10.54 2.78
C ILE A 251 26.70 9.94 4.15
N VAL A 252 25.43 9.58 4.33
CA VAL A 252 24.91 8.78 5.46
C VAL A 252 23.95 7.77 4.85
N LEU A 253 24.04 6.51 5.28
CA LEU A 253 23.17 5.43 4.82
C LEU A 253 21.78 5.62 5.42
N PHE A 254 20.78 5.50 4.56
CA PHE A 254 19.41 5.91 4.83
C PHE A 254 18.48 4.81 4.24
N ARG A 255 17.49 4.32 5.02
CA ARG A 255 16.43 3.40 4.56
C ARG A 255 15.04 4.05 4.58
N VAL A 256 14.37 4.19 3.43
CA VAL A 256 13.03 4.80 3.32
C VAL A 256 11.97 3.89 3.95
N PHE A 257 11.50 4.25 5.15
CA PHE A 257 10.19 3.83 5.66
C PHE A 257 9.51 5.00 6.36
N ALA A 258 8.20 5.12 6.13
CA ALA A 258 7.26 6.02 6.77
C ALA A 258 7.54 7.54 6.67
N ASP A 259 7.35 8.12 5.49
CA ASP A 259 6.60 9.38 5.37
C ASP A 259 5.80 9.40 4.06
N HIS A 260 4.49 9.56 4.18
CA HIS A 260 3.54 9.22 3.11
C HIS A 260 3.43 10.30 2.02
N PHE A 261 4.11 11.43 2.18
CA PHE A 261 3.99 12.59 1.27
C PHE A 261 5.32 13.30 0.97
N TYR A 262 6.41 12.90 1.62
CA TYR A 262 7.73 13.54 1.54
C TYR A 262 8.82 12.46 1.55
N SER A 263 9.83 12.55 0.68
CA SER A 263 10.98 11.62 0.66
C SER A 263 11.92 11.88 1.83
N ILE A 264 11.48 11.60 3.05
CA ILE A 264 12.30 11.69 4.26
C ILE A 264 12.59 10.27 4.74
N ILE A 265 13.83 10.02 5.15
CA ILE A 265 14.29 8.68 5.51
C ILE A 265 14.44 8.51 7.02
N SER A 266 14.09 7.33 7.52
CA SER A 266 14.47 6.83 8.84
C SER A 266 15.99 6.57 8.94
N ALA A 267 16.60 7.01 10.03
CA ALA A 267 18.02 6.75 10.27
C ALA A 267 18.27 5.24 10.44
N ALA A 268 19.29 4.69 9.77
CA ALA A 268 19.69 3.31 9.94
C ALA A 268 21.21 3.16 9.78
N GLY A 269 21.81 2.30 10.59
CA GLY A 269 23.21 1.91 10.44
C GLY A 269 23.38 0.43 10.76
N PHE A 270 24.40 -0.20 10.20
CA PHE A 270 24.74 -1.57 10.57
C PHE A 270 26.23 -1.85 10.39
N VAL A 271 26.70 -2.88 11.10
CA VAL A 271 28.01 -3.49 10.88
C VAL A 271 27.85 -5.00 10.88
N ALA A 272 28.53 -5.64 9.94
CA ALA A 272 28.44 -7.06 9.72
C ALA A 272 29.79 -7.62 9.24
N CYS A 273 30.00 -8.91 9.46
CA CYS A 273 31.18 -9.66 9.03
C CYS A 273 30.88 -10.44 7.76
N VAL A 274 31.84 -10.51 6.85
CA VAL A 274 31.68 -11.31 5.62
C VAL A 274 31.76 -12.79 5.95
N ASN A 275 30.69 -13.52 5.64
CA ASN A 275 30.71 -14.97 5.61
C ASN A 275 31.32 -15.44 4.29
N LYS A 276 32.61 -15.78 4.31
CA LYS A 276 33.38 -16.12 3.10
C LYS A 276 32.87 -17.38 2.40
N GLU A 277 32.29 -18.33 3.13
CA GLU A 277 31.81 -19.58 2.56
C GLU A 277 30.52 -19.37 1.77
N THR A 278 29.50 -18.79 2.39
CA THR A 278 28.23 -18.47 1.69
C THR A 278 28.45 -17.44 0.59
N SER A 279 29.38 -16.49 0.76
CA SER A 279 29.74 -15.52 -0.30
C SER A 279 30.33 -16.18 -1.55
N LYS A 280 30.93 -17.39 -1.47
CA LYS A 280 31.38 -18.11 -2.68
C LYS A 280 30.21 -18.47 -3.59
N LYS A 281 29.06 -18.86 -3.01
CA LYS A 281 27.86 -19.19 -3.78
C LYS A 281 27.33 -17.96 -4.52
N PHE A 282 27.25 -16.81 -3.84
CA PHE A 282 26.82 -15.56 -4.46
C PHE A 282 27.82 -15.06 -5.50
N LYS A 283 29.12 -15.29 -5.31
CA LYS A 283 30.12 -15.00 -6.35
C LYS A 283 29.85 -15.82 -7.61
N THR A 284 29.58 -17.12 -7.49
CA THR A 284 29.18 -17.94 -8.65
C THR A 284 27.90 -17.42 -9.32
N LEU A 285 26.93 -16.92 -8.55
CA LEU A 285 25.72 -16.31 -9.10
C LEU A 285 26.04 -15.01 -9.87
N VAL A 286 26.90 -14.14 -9.32
CA VAL A 286 27.35 -12.90 -10.00
C VAL A 286 28.15 -13.21 -11.27
N ASP A 287 29.05 -14.21 -11.22
CA ASP A 287 29.84 -14.64 -12.37
C ASP A 287 28.95 -15.12 -13.53
N ARG A 288 27.77 -15.67 -13.21
CA ARG A 288 26.76 -16.13 -14.17
C ARG A 288 25.62 -15.15 -14.42
N ALA A 289 25.61 -13.98 -13.76
CA ALA A 289 24.47 -13.07 -13.80
C ALA A 289 24.16 -12.61 -15.23
N GLU A 290 25.17 -12.29 -16.03
CA GLU A 290 25.00 -11.88 -17.43
C GLU A 290 24.31 -12.96 -18.28
N ASP A 291 24.65 -14.24 -18.09
CA ASP A 291 23.96 -15.37 -18.74
C ASP A 291 22.51 -15.46 -18.27
N ILE A 292 22.25 -15.31 -16.97
CA ILE A 292 20.90 -15.41 -16.41
C ILE A 292 20.01 -14.23 -16.84
N LEU A 293 20.56 -13.01 -16.94
CA LEU A 293 19.83 -11.82 -17.40
C LEU A 293 19.27 -12.02 -18.81
N THR A 294 19.95 -12.77 -19.69
CA THR A 294 19.43 -13.08 -21.03
C THR A 294 18.15 -13.92 -21.01
N ARG A 295 17.85 -14.59 -19.88
CA ARG A 295 16.66 -15.43 -19.70
C ARG A 295 15.46 -14.63 -19.19
N LEU A 296 15.66 -13.36 -18.81
CA LEU A 296 14.57 -12.48 -18.40
C LEU A 296 13.70 -12.11 -19.61
N PRO A 297 12.38 -11.92 -19.41
CA PRO A 297 11.42 -11.91 -20.53
C PRO A 297 11.42 -10.62 -21.35
N TRP A 298 12.32 -9.65 -21.11
CA TRP A 298 12.33 -8.33 -21.74
C TRP A 298 13.45 -8.08 -22.77
N GLY A 299 14.39 -9.02 -22.93
CA GLY A 299 15.44 -8.92 -23.95
C GLY A 299 16.44 -7.77 -23.73
N LYS A 300 17.46 -7.70 -24.59
CA LYS A 300 18.66 -6.85 -24.37
C LYS A 300 18.37 -5.35 -24.36
N ALA A 301 17.43 -4.87 -25.18
CA ALA A 301 17.16 -3.43 -25.30
C ALA A 301 16.53 -2.82 -24.02
N TYR A 302 15.90 -3.65 -23.20
CA TYR A 302 15.30 -3.29 -21.90
C TYR A 302 16.22 -3.57 -20.72
N GLU A 303 17.43 -4.05 -20.99
CA GLU A 303 18.45 -4.30 -19.98
C GLU A 303 19.51 -3.19 -20.01
N LYS A 304 20.20 -3.01 -18.89
CA LYS A 304 21.29 -2.01 -18.81
C LYS A 304 22.36 -2.32 -19.87
N ASP A 305 22.91 -1.27 -20.49
CA ASP A 305 23.88 -1.43 -21.58
C ASP A 305 25.14 -2.19 -21.15
N ASN A 306 25.58 -1.90 -19.93
CA ASN A 306 26.67 -2.60 -19.26
C ASN A 306 26.15 -3.12 -17.92
N PHE A 307 26.25 -4.43 -17.70
CA PHE A 307 26.01 -5.00 -16.39
C PHE A 307 27.27 -4.81 -15.53
N LEU A 308 27.26 -3.81 -14.66
CA LEU A 308 28.30 -3.65 -13.66
C LEU A 308 28.16 -4.77 -12.62
N LYS A 309 29.02 -5.78 -12.69
CA LYS A 309 29.02 -6.93 -11.76
C LYS A 309 29.10 -6.42 -10.32
N PRO A 310 28.00 -6.49 -9.55
CA PRO A 310 27.97 -5.92 -8.23
C PRO A 310 28.67 -6.86 -7.24
N ASP A 311 29.22 -6.28 -6.17
CA ASP A 311 29.64 -7.08 -5.02
C ASP A 311 28.40 -7.69 -4.37
N PHE A 312 28.31 -9.02 -4.37
CA PHE A 312 27.30 -9.75 -3.61
C PHE A 312 27.94 -10.54 -2.48
N THR A 313 27.66 -10.12 -1.25
CA THR A 313 28.24 -10.72 -0.04
C THR A 313 27.17 -11.25 0.89
N ALA A 314 27.44 -12.44 1.44
CA ALA A 314 26.73 -12.95 2.60
C ALA A 314 27.38 -12.36 3.85
N LEU A 315 26.59 -11.72 4.70
CA LEU A 315 27.07 -11.08 5.91
C LEU A 315 26.36 -11.64 7.15
N ASP A 316 27.12 -11.75 8.24
CA ASP A 316 26.59 -12.00 9.58
C ASP A 316 26.58 -10.68 10.36
N VAL A 317 25.38 -10.22 10.69
CA VAL A 317 25.15 -8.95 11.38
C VAL A 317 25.75 -9.00 12.79
N LEU A 318 26.60 -8.03 13.11
CA LEU A 318 27.10 -7.82 14.47
C LEU A 318 26.22 -6.82 15.24
N ALA A 319 25.82 -5.75 14.58
CA ALA A 319 24.97 -4.71 15.14
C ALA A 319 24.17 -4.02 14.04
N PHE A 320 22.90 -3.70 14.32
CA PHE A 320 22.01 -3.02 13.39
C PHE A 320 21.13 -2.04 14.17
N GLY A 321 21.43 -0.75 14.08
CA GLY A 321 20.62 0.32 14.65
C GLY A 321 19.54 0.76 13.66
N SER A 322 18.31 0.25 13.80
CA SER A 322 17.16 0.58 12.96
C SER A 322 15.83 0.28 13.69
N SER A 323 14.69 0.53 13.03
CA SER A 323 13.34 0.17 13.51
C SER A 323 12.91 -1.27 13.14
N GLY A 324 13.85 -2.07 12.62
CA GLY A 324 13.66 -3.48 12.28
C GLY A 324 14.85 -4.02 11.48
N LEU A 325 15.06 -5.34 11.53
CA LEU A 325 16.14 -5.99 10.78
C LEU A 325 15.61 -6.58 9.46
N PRO A 326 16.19 -6.20 8.31
CA PRO A 326 15.89 -6.89 7.06
C PRO A 326 16.63 -8.21 6.95
N SER A 327 16.18 -9.07 6.03
CA SER A 327 16.91 -10.28 5.64
C SER A 327 17.91 -10.05 4.48
N GLY A 328 17.73 -8.97 3.72
CA GLY A 328 18.54 -8.60 2.56
C GLY A 328 18.53 -7.09 2.34
N ILE A 329 19.60 -6.58 1.71
CA ILE A 329 19.77 -5.15 1.42
C ILE A 329 20.42 -4.99 0.06
N ASN A 330 19.80 -4.16 -0.79
CA ASN A 330 20.39 -3.61 -2.00
C ASN A 330 20.55 -2.08 -1.84
N ILE A 331 21.79 -1.59 -1.97
CA ILE A 331 22.18 -0.19 -1.69
C ILE A 331 23.26 0.30 -2.66
N PRO A 332 23.33 1.63 -2.94
CA PRO A 332 22.58 2.75 -2.33
C PRO A 332 21.14 2.93 -2.88
N ASN A 333 20.35 3.77 -2.17
CA ASN A 333 18.97 4.17 -2.47
C ASN A 333 18.75 5.70 -2.28
N LEU A 334 19.51 6.54 -2.96
CA LEU A 334 19.28 7.98 -3.11
C LEU A 334 18.37 8.23 -4.35
N SER A 335 17.92 9.45 -4.58
CA SER A 335 17.08 9.83 -5.74
C SER A 335 17.86 10.65 -6.77
N SER A 336 17.32 10.74 -8.00
CA SER A 336 17.81 11.47 -9.20
C SER A 336 19.29 11.32 -9.59
N LEU A 337 20.23 11.55 -8.67
CA LEU A 337 21.66 11.24 -8.81
C LEU A 337 21.99 9.75 -8.64
N ASP A 338 21.01 8.90 -8.32
CA ASP A 338 21.28 7.54 -7.85
C ASP A 338 21.03 6.45 -8.87
N ASP A 339 20.09 6.69 -9.81
CA ASP A 339 20.15 5.97 -11.07
C ASP A 339 21.51 6.21 -11.73
N ASP A 340 22.10 7.41 -11.58
CA ASP A 340 23.49 7.64 -12.04
C ASP A 340 24.50 6.78 -11.27
N ILE A 341 24.49 6.70 -9.93
CA ILE A 341 25.47 5.85 -9.21
C ILE A 341 25.23 4.38 -9.55
N ARG A 342 23.99 3.89 -9.50
CA ARG A 342 23.68 2.48 -9.76
C ARG A 342 23.95 2.07 -11.21
N GLN A 343 23.82 2.99 -12.17
CA GLN A 343 24.11 2.76 -13.59
C GLN A 343 25.59 2.98 -13.93
N ASN A 344 26.24 3.99 -13.34
CA ASN A 344 27.60 4.41 -13.72
C ASN A 344 28.70 3.83 -12.82
N GLU A 345 28.43 3.59 -11.53
CA GLU A 345 29.40 3.12 -10.53
C GLU A 345 29.04 1.72 -9.97
N GLY A 346 27.76 1.36 -9.97
CA GLY A 346 27.23 0.07 -9.51
C GLY A 346 26.54 0.14 -8.14
N PHE A 347 26.26 -1.04 -7.58
CA PHE A 347 25.53 -1.21 -6.32
C PHE A 347 26.05 -2.43 -5.55
N LYS A 348 25.68 -2.53 -4.27
CA LYS A 348 26.02 -3.69 -3.42
C LYS A 348 24.76 -4.45 -3.05
N ASN A 349 24.88 -5.77 -3.13
CA ASN A 349 23.88 -6.71 -2.66
C ASN A 349 24.40 -7.40 -1.41
N VAL A 350 23.56 -7.47 -0.40
CA VAL A 350 23.90 -8.04 0.90
C VAL A 350 22.78 -8.98 1.32
N SER A 351 23.14 -10.23 1.62
CA SER A 351 22.26 -11.20 2.28
C SER A 351 22.67 -11.32 3.75
N LEU A 352 21.72 -11.17 4.67
CA LEU A 352 21.98 -11.20 6.12
C LEU A 352 21.70 -12.60 6.68
N GLY A 353 22.73 -13.45 6.64
CA GLY A 353 22.60 -14.90 6.85
C GLY A 353 22.16 -15.29 8.26
N ASN A 354 22.74 -14.66 9.29
CA ASN A 354 22.35 -14.88 10.67
C ASN A 354 20.96 -14.32 11.02
N VAL A 355 20.46 -13.32 10.28
CA VAL A 355 19.08 -12.83 10.43
C VAL A 355 18.09 -13.84 9.84
N ILE A 356 18.35 -14.36 8.64
CA ILE A 356 17.54 -15.41 8.01
C ILE A 356 17.48 -16.66 8.91
N SER A 357 18.63 -17.02 9.49
CA SER A 357 18.76 -18.18 10.37
C SER A 357 18.07 -17.99 11.73
N ALA A 358 17.85 -16.75 12.16
CA ALA A 358 17.17 -16.41 13.42
C ALA A 358 15.64 -16.45 13.33
N THR A 359 15.06 -17.09 12.30
CA THR A 359 13.60 -17.21 12.16
C THR A 359 13.10 -18.40 12.97
N PRO A 360 12.25 -18.19 14.01
CA PRO A 360 11.76 -19.26 14.87
C PRO A 360 10.81 -20.19 14.11
N LYS A 361 10.83 -21.49 14.43
CA LYS A 361 9.79 -22.41 13.95
C LYS A 361 8.49 -22.08 14.66
N GLN A 362 7.47 -21.70 13.89
CA GLN A 362 6.13 -21.39 14.39
C GLN A 362 5.12 -22.10 13.51
N LYS A 363 3.97 -22.44 14.11
CA LYS A 363 2.86 -23.02 13.36
C LYS A 363 2.47 -22.10 12.22
N MET A 364 2.51 -22.61 10.99
CA MET A 364 2.19 -21.85 9.80
C MET A 364 0.68 -21.91 9.56
N ASN A 365 0.03 -20.74 9.61
CA ASN A 365 -1.37 -20.65 9.21
C ASN A 365 -1.50 -20.97 7.72
N PHE A 366 -2.60 -21.62 7.34
CA PHE A 366 -2.98 -21.92 5.95
C PHE A 366 -2.17 -23.02 5.23
N LEU A 367 -1.33 -23.77 5.94
CA LEU A 367 -0.67 -24.97 5.41
C LEU A 367 -1.20 -26.22 6.10
N ASP A 368 -1.22 -27.34 5.37
CA ASP A 368 -1.34 -28.65 5.99
C ASP A 368 -0.01 -29.11 6.60
N GLU A 369 -0.03 -30.22 7.33
CA GLU A 369 1.15 -30.72 8.05
C GLU A 369 2.27 -31.17 7.09
N GLU A 370 1.93 -31.63 5.88
CA GLU A 370 2.93 -32.07 4.90
C GLU A 370 3.68 -30.87 4.33
N ASP A 371 2.94 -29.85 3.87
CA ASP A 371 3.50 -28.60 3.36
C ASP A 371 4.24 -27.81 4.45
N GLU A 372 3.74 -27.81 5.68
CA GLU A 372 4.43 -27.19 6.83
C GLU A 372 5.79 -27.86 7.08
N ASN A 373 5.85 -29.20 7.02
CA ASN A 373 7.11 -29.93 7.17
C ASN A 373 8.09 -29.63 6.02
N LEU A 374 7.59 -29.52 4.78
CA LEU A 374 8.40 -29.09 3.64
C LEU A 374 8.92 -27.67 3.82
N MET A 375 8.09 -26.75 4.29
CA MET A 375 8.48 -25.37 4.59
C MET A 375 9.56 -25.36 5.67
N PHE A 376 9.41 -26.06 6.80
CA PHE A 376 10.46 -26.12 7.82
C PHE A 376 11.78 -26.71 7.32
N LYS A 377 11.71 -27.67 6.40
CA LYS A 377 12.89 -28.33 5.82
C LYS A 377 13.63 -27.41 4.85
N TYR A 378 12.90 -26.73 3.96
CA TYR A 378 13.49 -26.02 2.82
C TYR A 378 13.50 -24.49 2.96
N HIS A 379 12.83 -23.91 3.97
CA HIS A 379 12.68 -22.45 4.11
C HIS A 379 14.02 -21.71 3.99
N LYS A 380 15.06 -22.15 4.70
CA LYS A 380 16.38 -21.50 4.64
C LYS A 380 16.95 -21.49 3.22
N ASP A 381 16.97 -22.65 2.58
CA ASP A 381 17.57 -22.80 1.25
C ASP A 381 16.74 -22.06 0.18
N SER A 382 15.41 -22.17 0.22
CA SER A 382 14.52 -21.47 -0.70
C SER A 382 14.59 -19.95 -0.52
N PHE A 383 14.72 -19.48 0.73
CA PHE A 383 14.82 -18.07 1.04
C PHE A 383 16.19 -17.49 0.65
N GLU A 384 17.29 -18.24 0.81
CA GLU A 384 18.62 -17.85 0.31
C GLU A 384 18.61 -17.70 -1.22
N VAL A 385 17.95 -18.62 -1.94
CA VAL A 385 17.75 -18.50 -3.40
C VAL A 385 16.91 -17.28 -3.73
N GLN A 386 15.77 -17.09 -3.06
CA GLN A 386 14.87 -15.97 -3.31
C GLN A 386 15.54 -14.62 -3.07
N VAL A 387 16.25 -14.44 -1.94
CA VAL A 387 17.01 -13.22 -1.64
C VAL A 387 18.13 -13.01 -2.65
N GLY A 388 18.85 -14.08 -2.99
CA GLY A 388 19.88 -14.08 -4.04
C GLY A 388 19.37 -13.48 -5.35
N LEU A 389 18.27 -14.02 -5.85
CA LEU A 389 17.66 -13.59 -7.09
C LEU A 389 17.01 -12.20 -6.97
N HIS A 390 16.32 -11.91 -5.86
CA HIS A 390 15.61 -10.66 -5.62
C HIS A 390 16.56 -9.46 -5.60
N GLU A 391 17.63 -9.53 -4.81
CA GLU A 391 18.56 -8.40 -4.64
C GLU A 391 19.40 -8.19 -5.90
N LEU A 392 19.94 -9.27 -6.50
CA LEU A 392 20.85 -9.18 -7.64
C LEU A 392 20.13 -8.99 -8.98
N LEU A 393 19.13 -9.83 -9.26
CA LEU A 393 18.49 -9.93 -10.57
C LEU A 393 17.08 -9.32 -10.58
N GLY A 394 16.48 -9.06 -9.43
CA GLY A 394 15.23 -8.31 -9.31
C GLY A 394 15.50 -6.80 -9.31
N HIS A 395 16.18 -6.31 -8.26
CA HIS A 395 16.52 -4.88 -8.13
C HIS A 395 17.70 -4.42 -8.99
N GLY A 396 18.56 -5.35 -9.42
CA GLY A 396 19.76 -5.04 -10.19
C GLY A 396 19.57 -5.01 -11.71
N SER A 397 18.47 -5.56 -12.23
CA SER A 397 18.17 -5.63 -13.66
C SER A 397 17.17 -4.55 -14.11
N GLY A 398 16.99 -4.43 -15.42
CA GLY A 398 16.08 -3.49 -16.04
C GLY A 398 16.72 -2.11 -16.27
N LYS A 399 16.49 -1.58 -17.47
CA LYS A 399 16.89 -0.25 -17.89
C LYS A 399 15.73 0.72 -17.77
N LEU A 400 16.01 1.90 -17.24
CA LEU A 400 15.09 3.03 -17.32
C LEU A 400 15.45 3.86 -18.55
N PHE A 401 14.51 3.94 -19.50
CA PHE A 401 14.67 4.80 -20.68
C PHE A 401 14.60 6.25 -20.27
N GLN A 402 15.66 7.02 -20.57
CA GLN A 402 15.81 8.41 -20.18
C GLN A 402 16.15 9.30 -21.38
N LYS A 403 15.69 10.55 -21.31
CA LYS A 403 16.11 11.66 -22.15
C LYS A 403 16.87 12.66 -21.28
N HIS A 404 18.11 12.91 -21.64
CA HIS A 404 19.01 13.84 -20.97
C HIS A 404 18.62 15.29 -21.26
N SER A 405 19.07 16.21 -20.41
CA SER A 405 18.86 17.66 -20.56
C SER A 405 19.43 18.24 -21.86
N ASP A 406 20.45 17.61 -22.46
CA ASP A 406 21.00 17.96 -23.76
C ASP A 406 20.15 17.47 -24.96
N GLY A 407 19.07 16.75 -24.69
CA GLY A 407 18.14 16.21 -25.68
C GLY A 407 18.49 14.82 -26.20
N SER A 408 19.62 14.24 -25.78
CA SER A 408 20.02 12.87 -26.12
C SER A 408 19.23 11.80 -25.34
N PHE A 409 19.19 10.58 -25.86
CA PHE A 409 18.52 9.43 -25.22
C PHE A 409 19.54 8.43 -24.73
N ASN A 410 19.29 7.82 -23.57
CA ASN A 410 20.14 6.74 -23.06
C ASN A 410 19.84 5.38 -23.71
N PHE A 411 18.96 5.31 -24.72
CA PHE A 411 18.54 4.09 -25.41
C PHE A 411 18.38 4.35 -26.91
N ASP A 412 18.36 3.28 -27.72
CA ASP A 412 18.10 3.38 -29.15
C ASP A 412 16.64 3.78 -29.38
N ILE A 413 16.41 4.90 -30.05
CA ILE A 413 15.06 5.41 -30.38
C ILE A 413 14.23 4.45 -31.25
N HIS A 414 14.89 3.49 -31.90
CA HIS A 414 14.25 2.44 -32.68
C HIS A 414 13.91 1.19 -31.84
N THR A 415 14.23 1.19 -30.54
CA THR A 415 13.84 0.13 -29.61
C THR A 415 12.34 -0.10 -29.67
N VAL A 416 11.93 -1.36 -29.79
CA VAL A 416 10.53 -1.75 -29.88
C VAL A 416 10.00 -2.08 -28.49
N ASP A 417 8.87 -1.50 -28.15
CA ASP A 417 8.19 -1.77 -26.89
C ASP A 417 7.60 -3.18 -26.85
N LEU A 418 7.97 -3.94 -25.82
CA LEU A 418 7.66 -5.37 -25.70
C LEU A 418 6.16 -5.67 -25.56
N ILE A 419 5.39 -4.70 -25.07
CA ILE A 419 3.96 -4.85 -24.84
C ILE A 419 3.17 -4.42 -26.08
N THR A 420 3.62 -3.36 -26.76
CA THR A 420 2.89 -2.72 -27.85
C THR A 420 3.40 -3.08 -29.26
N GLY A 421 4.65 -3.54 -29.39
CA GLY A 421 5.31 -3.84 -30.65
C GLY A 421 5.63 -2.61 -31.52
N LYS A 422 5.53 -1.40 -30.94
CA LYS A 422 5.83 -0.11 -31.59
C LYS A 422 7.14 0.47 -31.06
N PRO A 423 7.76 1.46 -31.72
CA PRO A 423 8.90 2.18 -31.14
C PRO A 423 8.57 2.73 -29.74
N VAL A 424 9.53 2.65 -28.83
CA VAL A 424 9.43 3.21 -27.47
C VAL A 424 9.21 4.72 -27.56
N CYS A 425 8.03 5.19 -27.15
CA CYS A 425 7.66 6.61 -27.12
C CYS A 425 7.50 7.18 -25.70
N ARG A 426 7.73 6.37 -24.67
CA ARG A 426 7.69 6.78 -23.25
C ARG A 426 9.04 6.57 -22.60
N TYR A 427 9.57 7.64 -22.02
CA TYR A 427 10.85 7.69 -21.36
C TYR A 427 10.82 8.78 -20.29
N HIS A 428 11.69 8.65 -19.31
CA HIS A 428 11.88 9.59 -18.22
C HIS A 428 12.69 10.78 -18.73
N PHE A 429 12.26 12.02 -18.47
CA PHE A 429 13.23 13.11 -18.46
C PHE A 429 14.11 12.90 -17.23
N GLU A 430 15.36 13.37 -17.28
CA GLU A 430 16.38 13.33 -16.21
C GLU A 430 15.84 13.63 -14.78
N PHE A 431 14.63 14.18 -14.65
CA PHE A 431 13.93 14.49 -13.39
C PHE A 431 12.45 14.04 -13.24
N TYR A 432 11.92 13.10 -14.03
CA TYR A 432 10.49 12.69 -13.95
C TYR A 432 10.26 11.17 -13.91
N CYS A 433 9.25 10.72 -13.15
CA CYS A 433 8.71 9.34 -13.11
C CYS A 433 7.17 9.36 -13.03
N ILE A 434 6.44 8.47 -13.75
CA ILE A 434 5.10 7.86 -13.42
C ILE A 434 4.48 7.07 -14.61
N ILE A 435 3.68 6.02 -14.31
CA ILE A 435 2.71 5.32 -15.20
C ILE A 435 1.26 5.52 -14.70
N LEU A 436 0.28 5.64 -15.63
CA LEU A 436 -1.16 5.89 -15.45
C LEU A 436 -2.05 4.69 -15.84
N ILE A 437 -3.25 4.56 -15.24
CA ILE A 437 -4.35 3.65 -15.64
C ILE A 437 -5.67 4.45 -15.78
N PHE A 438 -6.51 4.13 -16.77
CA PHE A 438 -7.86 4.69 -16.98
C PHE A 438 -8.94 3.60 -16.89
N HIS A 439 -10.08 3.91 -16.25
CA HIS A 439 -11.34 3.17 -16.36
C HIS A 439 -12.48 4.08 -16.87
N LYS A 440 -13.44 3.45 -17.54
CA LYS A 440 -14.63 3.96 -18.23
C LYS A 440 -15.44 5.07 -17.53
N LEU A 441 -15.96 6.04 -18.30
CA LEU A 441 -17.29 6.68 -18.16
C LEU A 441 -17.60 7.52 -19.40
N TRP A 442 -18.61 7.11 -20.17
CA TRP A 442 -19.29 8.00 -21.12
C TRP A 442 -20.77 7.64 -21.08
N SER A 443 -21.52 8.39 -20.27
CA SER A 443 -22.93 8.75 -20.45
C SER A 443 -23.40 9.42 -19.17
N ILE A 444 -23.85 10.67 -19.28
CA ILE A 444 -24.17 11.61 -18.20
C ILE A 444 -22.92 12.08 -17.48
N GLY A 445 -22.24 12.99 -18.17
CA GLY A 445 -21.57 14.16 -17.61
C GLY A 445 -20.70 14.07 -16.36
N ILE A 446 -20.26 12.88 -15.97
CA ILE A 446 -19.42 12.59 -14.81
C ILE A 446 -18.25 11.75 -15.31
N PHE A 447 -17.04 12.32 -15.21
CA PHE A 447 -15.78 11.63 -15.44
C PHE A 447 -15.21 11.19 -14.09
N ILE A 448 -14.76 9.94 -13.97
CA ILE A 448 -14.09 9.44 -12.76
C ILE A 448 -12.76 8.83 -13.16
N GLN A 449 -11.68 9.35 -12.56
CA GLN A 449 -10.33 8.81 -12.70
C GLN A 449 -10.10 7.75 -11.61
N LEU A 450 -9.91 6.49 -12.00
CA LEU A 450 -9.57 5.39 -11.10
C LEU A 450 -8.07 5.08 -11.22
N CYS A 451 -7.28 5.52 -10.24
CA CYS A 451 -5.87 5.14 -10.10
C CYS A 451 -5.77 3.95 -9.13
N GLY A 452 -5.31 2.78 -9.60
CA GLY A 452 -5.09 1.63 -8.73
C GLY A 452 -4.10 0.62 -9.32
N TYR A 453 -2.82 0.76 -8.99
CA TYR A 453 -1.99 -0.18 -8.22
C TYR A 453 -0.49 0.16 -8.44
N GLY A 454 0.29 0.16 -7.36
CA GLY A 454 1.74 -0.09 -7.43
C GLY A 454 2.70 1.05 -7.75
N SER A 455 2.37 2.34 -7.58
CA SER A 455 3.41 3.37 -7.45
C SER A 455 2.90 4.58 -6.67
N LYS A 456 3.71 5.04 -5.69
CA LYS A 456 3.79 6.33 -4.94
C LYS A 456 2.60 7.33 -4.89
N SER A 457 1.38 6.94 -5.23
CA SER A 457 0.16 7.76 -5.26
C SER A 457 -0.83 7.21 -4.22
N LYS A 458 -0.77 7.73 -2.99
CA LYS A 458 -1.61 7.27 -1.85
C LYS A 458 -2.99 7.94 -1.72
N ASN A 459 -3.49 8.65 -2.74
CA ASN A 459 -4.90 9.03 -2.76
C ASN A 459 -5.52 8.62 -4.09
N ILE A 460 -6.50 7.72 -4.04
CA ILE A 460 -7.46 7.59 -5.13
C ILE A 460 -8.35 8.84 -5.04
N LYS A 461 -8.15 9.77 -5.96
CA LYS A 461 -8.95 10.98 -6.05
C LYS A 461 -10.14 10.70 -6.96
N PHE A 462 -11.32 10.73 -6.38
CA PHE A 462 -12.55 10.79 -7.16
C PHE A 462 -12.89 12.26 -7.37
N VAL A 463 -12.56 12.75 -8.56
CA VAL A 463 -12.94 14.10 -8.99
C VAL A 463 -14.22 13.95 -9.80
N LEU A 464 -15.30 14.55 -9.31
CA LEU A 464 -16.57 14.59 -10.01
C LEU A 464 -16.59 15.81 -10.92
N PHE A 465 -16.73 15.59 -12.22
CA PHE A 465 -16.99 16.67 -13.17
C PHE A 465 -18.49 16.76 -13.45
N ILE A 466 -19.00 17.98 -13.67
CA ILE A 466 -20.26 18.22 -14.38
C ILE A 466 -19.92 18.58 -15.81
N ARG A 467 -20.57 17.90 -16.76
CA ARG A 467 -20.57 18.26 -18.17
C ARG A 467 -21.64 19.31 -18.43
N ASN A 468 -21.23 20.50 -18.81
CA ASN A 468 -22.14 21.52 -19.33
C ASN A 468 -22.06 21.49 -20.86
N GLU A 469 -23.18 21.22 -21.51
CA GLU A 469 -23.34 21.46 -22.94
C GLU A 469 -23.82 22.91 -23.13
N MET A 470 -23.03 23.70 -23.85
CA MET A 470 -23.39 25.05 -24.25
C MET A 470 -24.28 24.98 -25.51
N GLU A 471 -25.06 26.04 -25.78
CA GLU A 471 -25.97 26.10 -26.93
C GLU A 471 -25.27 25.95 -28.29
N ASP A 472 -23.96 26.24 -28.36
CA ASP A 472 -23.13 26.06 -29.54
C ASP A 472 -22.63 24.62 -29.74
N GLY A 473 -23.04 23.69 -28.87
CA GLY A 473 -22.63 22.29 -28.88
C GLY A 473 -21.25 22.03 -28.25
N SER A 474 -20.58 23.06 -27.74
CA SER A 474 -19.35 22.89 -26.99
C SER A 474 -19.62 22.27 -25.61
N VAL A 475 -18.69 21.42 -25.18
CA VAL A 475 -18.80 20.68 -23.92
C VAL A 475 -17.73 21.17 -22.98
N THR A 476 -18.12 21.70 -21.83
CA THR A 476 -17.19 22.06 -20.76
C THR A 476 -17.36 21.12 -19.56
N PHE A 477 -16.26 20.85 -18.87
CA PHE A 477 -16.26 20.07 -17.63
C PHE A 477 -15.92 21.00 -16.48
N THR A 478 -16.83 21.11 -15.52
CA THR A 478 -16.60 21.87 -14.30
C THR A 478 -16.45 20.90 -13.15
N GLU A 479 -15.32 20.96 -12.44
CA GLU A 479 -15.13 20.18 -11.22
C GLU A 479 -16.20 20.58 -10.19
N ARG A 480 -17.02 19.61 -9.79
CA ARG A 480 -18.11 19.81 -8.83
C ARG A 480 -17.69 19.44 -7.42
N SER A 481 -16.93 18.36 -7.26
CA SER A 481 -16.51 17.91 -5.93
C SER A 481 -15.38 16.88 -5.97
N GLU A 482 -14.57 16.86 -4.90
CA GLU A 482 -13.50 15.89 -4.68
C GLU A 482 -13.83 15.02 -3.47
N VAL A 483 -13.91 13.69 -3.65
CA VAL A 483 -14.15 12.75 -2.53
C VAL A 483 -12.81 12.26 -1.98
N LYS A 484 -12.45 12.73 -0.77
CA LYS A 484 -11.09 12.62 -0.18
C LYS A 484 -10.87 11.50 0.85
N LYS A 485 -11.68 10.44 0.89
CA LYS A 485 -11.67 9.46 2.00
C LYS A 485 -11.11 8.06 1.68
N TRP A 486 -10.56 7.85 0.48
CA TRP A 486 -10.23 6.53 -0.04
C TRP A 486 -8.77 6.13 0.22
N ARG A 487 -8.56 5.04 0.97
CA ARG A 487 -7.23 4.54 1.38
C ARG A 487 -6.82 3.21 0.74
N CYS A 488 -7.78 2.46 0.22
CA CYS A 488 -7.58 1.12 -0.34
C CYS A 488 -7.80 1.14 -1.86
N GLY A 489 -7.18 0.19 -2.57
CA GLY A 489 -7.43 -0.02 -3.99
C GLY A 489 -8.94 -0.17 -4.27
N VAL A 490 -9.41 0.35 -5.39
CA VAL A 490 -10.81 0.15 -5.81
C VAL A 490 -10.91 -1.17 -6.53
N GLN A 491 -11.73 -2.07 -5.98
CA GLN A 491 -11.95 -3.38 -6.57
C GLN A 491 -13.07 -3.34 -7.62
N SER A 492 -14.17 -2.64 -7.33
CA SER A 492 -15.30 -2.46 -8.24
C SER A 492 -15.99 -1.12 -7.99
N ALA A 493 -16.59 -0.54 -9.02
CA ALA A 493 -17.39 0.67 -8.91
C ALA A 493 -18.52 0.66 -9.93
N ASP A 494 -19.60 1.37 -9.63
CA ASP A 494 -20.72 1.60 -10.55
C ASP A 494 -21.41 2.94 -10.26
N VAL A 495 -22.11 3.49 -11.26
CA VAL A 495 -22.80 4.79 -11.17
C VAL A 495 -24.25 4.62 -11.62
N SER A 496 -25.17 5.26 -10.89
CA SER A 496 -26.59 5.22 -11.20
C SER A 496 -26.86 5.89 -12.56
N ASN A 497 -27.94 5.45 -13.22
CA ASN A 497 -28.32 5.97 -14.53
C ASN A 497 -28.67 7.47 -14.57
N ASP A 498 -28.89 8.14 -13.44
CA ASP A 498 -29.08 9.59 -13.39
C ASP A 498 -27.82 10.35 -12.98
N GLY A 499 -26.72 9.64 -12.72
CA GLY A 499 -25.49 10.23 -12.20
C GLY A 499 -25.66 10.86 -10.82
N LYS A 500 -26.70 10.49 -10.06
CA LYS A 500 -26.94 11.02 -8.71
C LYS A 500 -26.41 10.13 -7.60
N CYS A 501 -26.11 8.86 -7.86
CA CYS A 501 -25.54 7.94 -6.90
C CYS A 501 -24.35 7.20 -7.54
N MET A 502 -23.31 6.98 -6.75
CA MET A 502 -22.16 6.17 -7.14
C MET A 502 -21.83 5.21 -6.01
N CYS A 503 -21.57 3.96 -6.36
CA CYS A 503 -21.10 2.95 -5.44
C CYS A 503 -19.66 2.59 -5.80
N VAL A 504 -18.80 2.55 -4.80
CA VAL A 504 -17.41 2.16 -4.97
C VAL A 504 -17.08 1.18 -3.86
N LEU A 505 -16.46 0.07 -4.23
CA LEU A 505 -16.10 -1.03 -3.35
C LEU A 505 -14.58 -1.10 -3.27
N GLY A 506 -14.04 -0.96 -2.07
CA GLY A 506 -12.61 -1.10 -1.80
C GLY A 506 -12.17 -2.56 -1.72
N VAL A 507 -10.87 -2.80 -1.87
CA VAL A 507 -10.23 -4.11 -1.62
C VAL A 507 -10.40 -4.56 -0.16
N ASP A 508 -10.63 -3.62 0.75
CA ASP A 508 -11.01 -3.86 2.15
C ASP A 508 -12.46 -4.35 2.32
N SER A 509 -13.20 -4.58 1.22
CA SER A 509 -14.61 -5.00 1.20
C SER A 509 -15.59 -3.97 1.77
N ILE A 510 -15.14 -2.71 1.94
CA ILE A 510 -16.00 -1.60 2.35
C ILE A 510 -16.66 -1.01 1.10
N LEU A 511 -18.00 -1.03 1.09
CA LEU A 511 -18.79 -0.32 0.09
C LEU A 511 -18.98 1.12 0.55
N HIS A 512 -18.63 2.06 -0.30
CA HIS A 512 -19.01 3.45 -0.12
C HIS A 512 -20.05 3.84 -1.15
N GLU A 513 -21.19 4.29 -0.66
CA GLU A 513 -22.26 4.89 -1.44
C GLU A 513 -22.10 6.41 -1.41
N ILE A 514 -22.15 7.03 -2.59
CA ILE A 514 -21.89 8.44 -2.79
C ILE A 514 -23.10 9.05 -3.46
N ILE A 515 -23.91 9.76 -2.68
CA ILE A 515 -25.12 10.44 -3.14
C ILE A 515 -24.74 11.89 -3.51
N LEU A 516 -24.92 12.24 -4.77
CA LEU A 516 -24.56 13.51 -5.37
C LEU A 516 -25.74 14.48 -5.26
N GLY A 517 -25.81 15.20 -4.13
CA GLY A 517 -26.82 16.22 -3.84
C GLY A 517 -26.48 17.62 -4.39
N GLU A 518 -27.44 18.53 -4.33
CA GLU A 518 -27.24 19.95 -4.70
C GLU A 518 -26.28 20.69 -3.77
N THR A 519 -26.23 20.29 -2.49
CA THR A 519 -25.37 20.87 -1.46
C THR A 519 -23.98 20.21 -1.36
N GLY A 520 -23.71 19.18 -2.17
CA GLY A 520 -22.45 18.42 -2.19
C GLY A 520 -22.66 16.90 -2.10
N PRO A 521 -21.58 16.10 -2.30
CA PRO A 521 -21.66 14.65 -2.18
C PRO A 521 -21.78 14.22 -0.72
N VAL A 522 -22.75 13.35 -0.42
CA VAL A 522 -22.86 12.62 0.84
C VAL A 522 -22.24 11.24 0.64
N VAL A 523 -21.33 10.85 1.53
CA VAL A 523 -20.67 9.54 1.48
C VAL A 523 -21.15 8.71 2.67
N LEU A 524 -21.77 7.57 2.37
CA LEU A 524 -22.13 6.52 3.31
C LEU A 524 -21.15 5.36 3.14
N SER A 525 -20.82 4.68 4.23
CA SER A 525 -19.89 3.53 4.21
C SER A 525 -20.57 2.34 4.87
N HIS A 526 -20.48 1.19 4.23
CA HIS A 526 -21.05 -0.08 4.65
C HIS A 526 -19.94 -1.13 4.65
N ASP A 527 -19.66 -1.68 5.83
CA ASP A 527 -18.68 -2.75 6.01
C ASP A 527 -19.43 -4.09 6.03
N PHE A 528 -19.07 -4.98 5.10
CA PHE A 528 -19.66 -6.31 4.98
C PHE A 528 -18.79 -7.42 5.57
N GLY A 529 -17.58 -7.09 6.05
CA GLY A 529 -16.58 -8.07 6.46
C GLY A 529 -15.64 -8.48 5.33
N TYR A 530 -14.52 -9.11 5.71
CA TYR A 530 -13.42 -9.41 4.80
C TYR A 530 -13.83 -10.38 3.67
N MET A 531 -13.66 -9.94 2.42
CA MET A 531 -13.97 -10.68 1.17
C MET A 531 -15.46 -11.01 0.94
N GLU A 532 -16.36 -10.46 1.73
CA GLU A 532 -17.82 -10.65 1.59
C GLU A 532 -18.44 -9.82 0.46
N ALA A 533 -17.73 -8.77 0.01
CA ALA A 533 -18.11 -7.96 -1.14
C ALA A 533 -16.91 -7.82 -2.09
N TRP A 534 -17.02 -8.36 -3.31
CA TRP A 534 -15.94 -8.37 -4.31
C TRP A 534 -16.27 -7.62 -5.61
N HIS A 535 -17.51 -7.70 -6.10
CA HIS A 535 -18.02 -6.82 -7.17
C HIS A 535 -19.23 -6.05 -6.69
N ILE A 536 -19.50 -4.87 -7.24
CA ILE A 536 -20.69 -4.07 -6.92
C ILE A 536 -21.34 -3.54 -8.19
N ARG A 537 -22.66 -3.66 -8.32
CA ARG A 537 -23.47 -3.02 -9.37
C ARG A 537 -24.73 -2.39 -8.80
N ILE A 538 -25.13 -1.26 -9.37
CA ILE A 538 -26.36 -0.55 -9.05
C ILE A 538 -27.45 -1.07 -9.99
N ALA A 539 -28.59 -1.52 -9.45
CA ALA A 539 -29.72 -1.90 -10.27
C ALA A 539 -30.23 -0.68 -11.07
N LYS A 540 -30.60 -0.90 -12.33
CA LYS A 540 -30.96 0.20 -13.25
C LYS A 540 -32.27 0.89 -12.86
N ASN A 541 -33.12 0.20 -12.09
CA ASN A 541 -34.32 0.73 -11.44
C ASN A 541 -34.04 1.61 -10.19
N LYS A 542 -32.77 1.74 -9.77
CA LYS A 542 -32.29 2.58 -8.65
C LYS A 542 -32.78 2.19 -7.25
N LEU A 543 -33.26 0.96 -7.06
CA LEU A 543 -33.81 0.58 -5.76
C LEU A 543 -32.82 -0.18 -4.88
N ASN A 544 -31.94 -1.01 -5.46
CA ASN A 544 -31.03 -1.90 -4.73
C ASN A 544 -29.65 -1.99 -5.41
N TYR A 545 -28.66 -2.46 -4.64
CA TYR A 545 -27.32 -2.82 -5.08
C TYR A 545 -27.14 -4.34 -5.03
N MET A 546 -26.29 -4.87 -5.91
CA MET A 546 -25.88 -6.27 -5.87
C MET A 546 -24.37 -6.37 -5.69
N THR A 547 -23.98 -7.09 -4.64
CA THR A 547 -22.61 -7.55 -4.48
C THR A 547 -22.52 -9.06 -4.54
N ILE A 548 -21.33 -9.54 -4.84
CA ILE A 548 -20.98 -10.96 -4.79
C ILE A 548 -19.68 -11.10 -4.00
N SER A 549 -19.64 -12.02 -3.05
CA SER A 549 -18.44 -12.33 -2.27
C SER A 549 -17.41 -13.07 -3.11
N TYR A 550 -16.17 -13.15 -2.63
CA TYR A 550 -15.14 -13.98 -3.27
C TYR A 550 -15.52 -15.47 -3.27
N SER A 551 -16.21 -15.92 -2.21
CA SER A 551 -16.73 -17.29 -2.05
C SER A 551 -17.98 -17.58 -2.90
N GLY A 552 -18.51 -16.58 -3.61
CA GLY A 552 -19.66 -16.75 -4.50
C GLY A 552 -21.00 -16.63 -3.79
N THR A 553 -21.14 -15.78 -2.77
CA THR A 553 -22.45 -15.46 -2.18
C THR A 553 -22.99 -14.17 -2.79
N LEU A 554 -24.20 -14.20 -3.34
CA LEU A 554 -24.89 -13.01 -3.86
C LEU A 554 -25.62 -12.30 -2.75
N THR A 555 -25.36 -11.00 -2.57
CA THR A 555 -25.93 -10.18 -1.49
C THR A 555 -26.59 -8.94 -2.07
N GLU A 556 -27.91 -8.84 -1.93
CA GLU A 556 -28.71 -7.69 -2.31
C GLU A 556 -28.79 -6.71 -1.14
N ILE A 557 -28.53 -5.44 -1.46
CA ILE A 557 -28.39 -4.37 -0.47
C ILE A 557 -29.38 -3.28 -0.85
N ASP A 558 -30.14 -2.79 0.12
CA ASP A 558 -31.05 -1.67 -0.08
C ASP A 558 -30.34 -0.30 -0.03
N GLN A 559 -31.10 0.77 -0.26
CA GLN A 559 -30.61 2.17 -0.28
C GLN A 559 -30.07 2.67 1.05
N ASN A 560 -30.24 1.93 2.15
CA ASN A 560 -29.71 2.27 3.47
C ASN A 560 -28.49 1.41 3.81
N GLY A 561 -28.00 0.61 2.84
CA GLY A 561 -26.90 -0.33 3.01
C GLY A 561 -27.25 -1.55 3.85
N LYS A 562 -28.54 -1.85 4.03
CA LYS A 562 -28.98 -3.05 4.73
C LYS A 562 -29.11 -4.20 3.75
N ILE A 563 -28.66 -5.37 4.16
CA ILE A 563 -28.85 -6.61 3.40
C ILE A 563 -30.34 -6.92 3.34
N SER A 564 -30.90 -6.93 2.13
CA SER A 564 -32.31 -7.26 1.87
C SER A 564 -32.48 -8.74 1.54
N ARG A 565 -31.49 -9.36 0.88
CA ARG A 565 -31.50 -10.78 0.51
C ARG A 565 -30.07 -11.29 0.31
N GLN A 566 -29.82 -12.54 0.67
CA GLN A 566 -28.54 -13.19 0.48
C GLN A 566 -28.76 -14.64 0.03
N GLU A 567 -28.12 -15.06 -1.07
CA GLU A 567 -28.27 -16.39 -1.63
C GLU A 567 -26.90 -16.98 -1.99
N PRO A 568 -26.61 -18.25 -1.63
CA PRO A 568 -25.36 -18.90 -1.99
C PRO A 568 -25.34 -19.21 -3.49
N PHE A 569 -24.26 -18.83 -4.16
CA PHE A 569 -24.01 -19.10 -5.57
C PHE A 569 -22.74 -19.98 -5.71
N ASN A 570 -22.86 -21.19 -5.17
CA ASN A 570 -21.74 -22.13 -4.96
C ASN A 570 -21.15 -22.76 -6.24
N ASN A 571 -21.77 -22.55 -7.40
CA ASN A 571 -21.40 -23.23 -8.65
C ASN A 571 -20.30 -22.51 -9.45
N VAL A 572 -19.76 -21.39 -8.96
CA VAL A 572 -18.76 -20.62 -9.69
C VAL A 572 -17.59 -20.24 -8.79
N LYS A 573 -16.46 -20.95 -8.94
CA LYS A 573 -15.19 -20.54 -8.35
C LYS A 573 -14.68 -19.30 -9.08
N HIS A 574 -14.41 -18.23 -8.35
CA HIS A 574 -13.76 -16.99 -8.82
C HIS A 574 -14.53 -16.17 -9.88
N VAL A 575 -15.52 -15.42 -9.40
CA VAL A 575 -16.29 -14.46 -10.21
C VAL A 575 -15.41 -13.30 -10.69
N SER A 576 -15.44 -13.03 -11.99
CA SER A 576 -14.59 -12.04 -12.64
C SER A 576 -15.32 -10.76 -13.03
N SER A 577 -16.64 -10.81 -13.25
CA SER A 577 -17.47 -9.65 -13.57
C SER A 577 -18.95 -9.94 -13.36
N ILE A 578 -19.75 -8.93 -13.02
CA ILE A 578 -21.21 -9.01 -12.97
C ILE A 578 -21.84 -7.80 -13.68
N ALA A 579 -23.06 -7.96 -14.21
CA ALA A 579 -23.82 -6.89 -14.85
C ALA A 579 -25.34 -7.09 -14.76
N TYR A 580 -26.09 -6.01 -14.54
CA TYR A 580 -27.54 -6.01 -14.64
C TYR A 580 -28.01 -5.84 -16.09
N SER A 581 -29.13 -6.47 -16.44
CA SER A 581 -29.94 -6.05 -17.59
C SER A 581 -30.52 -4.65 -17.36
N ASN A 582 -30.82 -3.91 -18.44
CA ASN A 582 -31.39 -2.57 -18.36
C ASN A 582 -32.79 -2.58 -17.72
N ASP A 583 -33.57 -3.65 -17.89
CA ASP A 583 -34.83 -3.88 -17.19
C ASP A 583 -34.67 -4.34 -15.72
N SER A 584 -33.44 -4.61 -15.27
CA SER A 584 -33.09 -5.12 -13.92
C SER A 584 -33.74 -6.46 -13.55
N ARG A 585 -34.28 -7.21 -14.51
CA ARG A 585 -34.87 -8.54 -14.28
C ARG A 585 -33.83 -9.65 -14.27
N HIS A 586 -32.67 -9.41 -14.87
CA HIS A 586 -31.60 -10.39 -14.97
C HIS A 586 -30.26 -9.85 -14.45
N LEU A 587 -29.45 -10.76 -13.90
CA LEU A 587 -28.06 -10.51 -13.54
C LEU A 587 -27.18 -11.49 -14.30
N ALA A 588 -26.24 -10.98 -15.10
CA ALA A 588 -25.20 -11.77 -15.70
C ALA A 588 -24.00 -11.85 -14.76
N VAL A 589 -23.44 -13.05 -14.61
CA VAL A 589 -22.25 -13.35 -13.80
C VAL A 589 -21.24 -14.07 -14.67
N ALA A 590 -20.02 -13.55 -14.77
CA ALA A 590 -18.91 -14.13 -15.53
C ALA A 590 -17.81 -14.64 -14.59
N ASN A 591 -17.07 -15.66 -15.03
CA ASN A 591 -16.00 -16.27 -14.24
C ASN A 591 -14.63 -16.25 -14.94
N ASN A 592 -13.61 -16.71 -14.21
CA ASN A 592 -12.25 -16.82 -14.72
C ASN A 592 -12.05 -17.94 -15.76
N GLU A 593 -13.00 -18.86 -15.91
CA GLU A 593 -12.96 -19.98 -16.86
C GLU A 593 -13.68 -19.67 -18.18
N GLY A 594 -14.21 -18.44 -18.33
CA GLY A 594 -14.85 -18.02 -19.57
C GLY A 594 -16.31 -18.43 -19.71
N VAL A 595 -16.97 -18.77 -18.60
CA VAL A 595 -18.39 -19.08 -18.50
C VAL A 595 -19.19 -17.86 -18.05
N VAL A 596 -20.38 -17.68 -18.63
CA VAL A 596 -21.38 -16.71 -18.19
C VAL A 596 -22.64 -17.43 -17.73
N GLN A 597 -23.20 -16.97 -16.61
CA GLN A 597 -24.49 -17.39 -16.09
C GLN A 597 -25.43 -16.19 -16.03
N ILE A 598 -26.67 -16.37 -16.51
CA ILE A 598 -27.74 -15.38 -16.40
C ILE A 598 -28.67 -15.84 -15.30
N LEU A 599 -28.85 -15.00 -14.30
CA LEU A 599 -29.72 -15.23 -13.15
C LEU A 599 -31.02 -14.46 -13.33
N ASP A 600 -32.13 -15.04 -12.87
CA ASP A 600 -33.38 -14.32 -12.68
C ASP A 600 -33.31 -13.54 -11.35
N MET A 601 -33.56 -12.24 -11.36
CA MET A 601 -33.44 -11.41 -10.15
C MET A 601 -34.53 -11.66 -9.12
N SER A 602 -35.68 -12.22 -9.49
CA SER A 602 -36.73 -12.52 -8.50
C SER A 602 -36.37 -13.76 -7.67
N THR A 603 -35.62 -14.71 -8.26
CA THR A 603 -35.27 -15.99 -7.61
C THR A 603 -33.78 -16.17 -7.31
N LEU A 604 -32.90 -15.35 -7.89
CA LEU A 604 -31.44 -15.51 -7.94
C LEU A 604 -30.97 -16.89 -8.46
N LYS A 605 -31.82 -17.57 -9.23
CA LYS A 605 -31.51 -18.87 -9.84
C LYS A 605 -31.02 -18.70 -11.28
N PRO A 606 -30.13 -19.60 -11.75
CA PRO A 606 -29.65 -19.58 -13.12
C PRO A 606 -30.77 -19.92 -14.10
N VAL A 607 -31.00 -19.01 -15.05
CA VAL A 607 -31.85 -19.20 -16.23
C VAL A 607 -31.03 -19.85 -17.34
N ASN A 608 -29.86 -19.28 -17.64
CA ASN A 608 -28.95 -19.78 -18.68
C ASN A 608 -27.52 -19.88 -18.15
N THR A 609 -26.77 -20.88 -18.61
CA THR A 609 -25.32 -21.03 -18.37
C THR A 609 -24.65 -21.45 -19.67
N PHE A 610 -23.59 -20.75 -20.06
CA PHE A 610 -22.93 -21.02 -21.33
C PHE A 610 -21.47 -20.56 -21.30
N GLU A 611 -20.61 -21.37 -21.90
CA GLU A 611 -19.19 -21.10 -22.08
C GLU A 611 -18.98 -20.28 -23.36
N ILE A 612 -18.24 -19.18 -23.24
CA ILE A 612 -18.12 -18.19 -24.31
C ILE A 612 -16.68 -17.83 -24.65
N HIS A 613 -15.75 -17.98 -23.72
CA HIS A 613 -14.34 -17.68 -23.91
C HIS A 613 -13.49 -18.84 -23.35
N ALA A 614 -12.31 -19.05 -23.92
CA ALA A 614 -11.37 -20.06 -23.42
C ALA A 614 -10.50 -19.55 -22.25
N MET A 615 -10.63 -18.26 -21.93
CA MET A 615 -9.88 -17.57 -20.89
C MET A 615 -10.80 -16.63 -20.10
N LYS A 616 -10.30 -16.16 -18.96
CA LYS A 616 -10.96 -15.23 -18.05
C LYS A 616 -11.66 -14.08 -18.77
N ILE A 617 -12.96 -13.95 -18.49
CA ILE A 617 -13.75 -12.79 -18.90
C ILE A 617 -13.41 -11.63 -17.96
N ARG A 618 -12.95 -10.51 -18.52
CA ARG A 618 -12.69 -9.29 -17.74
C ARG A 618 -13.85 -8.31 -17.79
N VAL A 619 -14.62 -8.35 -18.87
CA VAL A 619 -15.70 -7.41 -19.14
C VAL A 619 -16.96 -8.17 -19.51
N LEU A 620 -18.07 -7.80 -18.88
CA LEU A 620 -19.40 -8.32 -19.15
C LEU A 620 -20.38 -7.14 -19.09
N VAL A 621 -21.12 -6.89 -20.16
CA VAL A 621 -22.06 -5.75 -20.26
C VAL A 621 -23.29 -6.18 -21.07
N PHE A 622 -24.49 -5.83 -20.60
CA PHE A 622 -25.71 -5.90 -21.41
C PHE A 622 -25.72 -4.76 -22.44
N VAL A 623 -26.06 -5.09 -23.69
CA VAL A 623 -26.27 -4.07 -24.73
C VAL A 623 -27.51 -3.25 -24.34
N PRO A 624 -27.57 -1.93 -24.60
CA PRO A 624 -28.71 -1.06 -24.25
C PRO A 624 -30.13 -1.53 -24.65
N ARG A 625 -30.26 -2.53 -25.53
CA ARG A 625 -31.55 -3.12 -25.96
C ARG A 625 -31.93 -4.41 -25.22
N ASP A 626 -31.10 -4.87 -24.26
CA ASP A 626 -31.25 -6.07 -23.42
C ASP A 626 -31.35 -7.44 -24.12
N ASP A 627 -31.37 -7.46 -25.44
CA ASP A 627 -31.42 -8.67 -26.25
C ASP A 627 -30.04 -9.34 -26.45
N HIS A 628 -28.96 -8.67 -26.02
CA HIS A 628 -27.60 -9.15 -26.19
C HIS A 628 -26.70 -8.83 -24.98
N ILE A 629 -25.66 -9.65 -24.82
CA ILE A 629 -24.52 -9.36 -23.95
C ILE A 629 -23.24 -9.25 -24.78
N LEU A 630 -22.36 -8.35 -24.38
CA LEU A 630 -21.02 -8.20 -24.92
C LEU A 630 -19.99 -8.53 -23.85
N THR A 631 -19.09 -9.45 -24.17
CA THR A 631 -18.02 -9.88 -23.27
C THR A 631 -16.65 -9.58 -23.85
N GLY A 632 -15.67 -9.31 -22.98
CA GLY A 632 -14.27 -9.12 -23.35
C GLY A 632 -13.36 -9.96 -22.44
N SER A 633 -12.38 -10.64 -23.03
CA SER A 633 -11.58 -11.67 -22.34
C SER A 633 -10.06 -11.45 -22.48
N ASP A 634 -9.32 -12.15 -21.62
CA ASP A 634 -7.89 -12.39 -21.73
C ASP A 634 -7.48 -13.07 -23.04
N ASP A 635 -8.41 -13.75 -23.72
CA ASP A 635 -8.19 -14.30 -25.07
C ASP A 635 -8.07 -13.23 -26.17
N LYS A 636 -8.10 -11.94 -25.78
CA LYS A 636 -7.96 -10.75 -26.64
C LYS A 636 -9.16 -10.52 -27.57
N THR A 637 -10.23 -11.29 -27.43
CA THR A 637 -11.45 -11.13 -28.23
C THR A 637 -12.56 -10.47 -27.42
N MET A 638 -13.51 -9.87 -28.15
CA MET A 638 -14.81 -9.56 -27.58
C MET A 638 -15.88 -10.34 -28.34
N LYS A 639 -16.90 -10.83 -27.64
CA LYS A 639 -17.97 -11.64 -28.25
C LYS A 639 -19.33 -11.09 -27.87
N LEU A 640 -20.15 -10.85 -28.88
CA LEU A 640 -21.55 -10.50 -28.75
C LEU A 640 -22.38 -11.77 -28.78
N HIS A 641 -23.21 -11.97 -27.77
CA HIS A 641 -24.13 -13.09 -27.70
C HIS A 641 -25.56 -12.56 -27.67
N SER A 642 -26.44 -13.17 -28.46
CA SER A 642 -27.88 -12.94 -28.35
C SER A 642 -28.41 -13.78 -27.21
N LEU A 643 -29.27 -13.17 -26.40
CA LEU A 643 -30.08 -13.85 -25.38
C LEU A 643 -31.47 -14.21 -25.92
N ALA A 644 -31.78 -13.89 -27.17
CA ALA A 644 -33.05 -14.22 -27.79
C ALA A 644 -33.09 -15.73 -28.15
N GLY A 645 -34.10 -16.43 -27.64
CA GLY A 645 -34.31 -17.87 -27.88
C GLY A 645 -34.02 -18.74 -26.65
N GLU A 646 -34.10 -20.07 -26.81
CA GLU A 646 -33.91 -21.03 -25.71
C GLU A 646 -32.45 -21.12 -25.23
N ARG A 647 -31.47 -20.75 -26.08
CA ARG A 647 -30.04 -20.82 -25.77
C ARG A 647 -29.29 -19.59 -26.29
N PRO A 648 -28.35 -19.03 -25.50
CA PRO A 648 -27.55 -17.90 -25.94
C PRO A 648 -26.62 -18.27 -27.08
N MET A 649 -26.66 -17.51 -28.18
CA MET A 649 -25.89 -17.78 -29.39
C MET A 649 -24.88 -16.68 -29.68
N VAL A 650 -23.68 -17.06 -30.13
CA VAL A 650 -22.67 -16.09 -30.60
C VAL A 650 -23.20 -15.41 -31.87
N VAL A 651 -23.38 -14.10 -31.82
CA VAL A 651 -23.80 -13.29 -32.97
C VAL A 651 -22.58 -12.76 -33.72
N ARG A 652 -21.56 -12.32 -32.96
CA ARG A 652 -20.38 -11.69 -33.55
C ARG A 652 -19.17 -11.80 -32.63
N MET A 653 -18.00 -11.91 -33.26
CA MET A 653 -16.71 -11.82 -32.59
C MET A 653 -15.95 -10.60 -33.13
N PHE A 654 -15.49 -9.74 -32.23
CA PHE A 654 -14.69 -8.56 -32.56
C PHE A 654 -13.21 -8.91 -32.31
N CYS A 655 -12.47 -8.99 -33.41
CA CYS A 655 -11.04 -9.29 -33.40
C CYS A 655 -10.25 -8.04 -33.80
N GLY A 656 -9.06 -7.86 -33.24
CA GLY A 656 -8.21 -6.69 -33.54
C GLY A 656 -7.49 -6.12 -32.33
N ASN A 657 -7.93 -6.47 -31.11
CA ASN A 657 -7.17 -6.19 -29.91
C ASN A 657 -5.91 -7.09 -29.87
N LYS A 658 -4.73 -6.50 -29.67
CA LYS A 658 -3.46 -7.23 -29.58
C LYS A 658 -3.11 -7.67 -28.15
N SER A 659 -3.87 -7.20 -27.17
CA SER A 659 -3.72 -7.44 -25.74
C SER A 659 -5.08 -7.71 -25.10
N PRO A 660 -5.13 -8.29 -23.87
CA PRO A 660 -6.36 -8.53 -23.14
C PRO A 660 -7.31 -7.33 -23.10
N VAL A 661 -8.61 -7.59 -23.27
CA VAL A 661 -9.64 -6.54 -23.25
C VAL A 661 -9.94 -6.17 -21.80
N MET A 662 -9.71 -4.91 -21.44
CA MET A 662 -9.84 -4.44 -20.06
C MET A 662 -11.16 -3.71 -19.81
N CYS A 663 -11.77 -3.11 -20.83
CA CYS A 663 -13.02 -2.35 -20.68
C CYS A 663 -13.80 -2.22 -22.00
N VAL A 664 -15.13 -2.10 -21.95
CA VAL A 664 -16.01 -1.97 -23.15
C VAL A 664 -17.21 -1.07 -22.92
N ALA A 665 -17.27 0.17 -23.43
CA ALA A 665 -18.27 1.20 -23.13
C ALA A 665 -19.22 1.49 -24.28
N PHE A 666 -20.53 1.35 -24.10
CA PHE A 666 -21.52 1.73 -25.12
C PHE A 666 -21.77 3.24 -25.15
N ASP A 667 -21.95 3.79 -26.35
CA ASP A 667 -22.53 5.12 -26.53
C ASP A 667 -24.06 5.02 -26.42
N ASN A 668 -24.62 5.48 -25.31
CA ASN A 668 -26.07 5.41 -25.08
C ASN A 668 -26.86 6.23 -26.11
N ARG A 669 -26.28 7.27 -26.72
CA ARG A 669 -26.94 8.06 -27.79
C ARG A 669 -27.06 7.28 -29.09
N SER A 670 -26.25 6.24 -29.25
CA SER A 670 -26.26 5.36 -30.42
C SER A 670 -27.26 4.21 -30.30
N ASN A 671 -28.05 4.16 -29.22
CA ASN A 671 -28.98 3.06 -28.91
C ASN A 671 -28.30 1.68 -28.97
N GLY A 672 -27.07 1.58 -28.47
CA GLY A 672 -26.28 0.35 -28.41
C GLY A 672 -25.53 -0.02 -29.70
N THR A 673 -25.59 0.81 -30.74
CA THR A 673 -24.94 0.49 -32.02
C THR A 673 -23.44 0.77 -32.04
N ARG A 674 -22.95 1.68 -31.18
CA ARG A 674 -21.52 2.02 -31.09
C ARG A 674 -20.99 1.80 -29.68
N PHE A 675 -19.75 1.34 -29.59
CA PHE A 675 -19.06 1.17 -28.33
C PHE A 675 -17.56 1.41 -28.45
N ALA A 676 -16.91 1.78 -27.35
CA ALA A 676 -15.47 1.87 -27.23
C ALA A 676 -14.93 0.65 -26.48
N SER A 677 -13.76 0.14 -26.83
CA SER A 677 -13.04 -0.85 -26.02
C SER A 677 -11.65 -0.36 -25.68
N SER A 678 -11.14 -0.74 -24.51
CA SER A 678 -9.74 -0.57 -24.14
C SER A 678 -9.07 -1.91 -23.87
N ASN A 679 -7.77 -1.99 -24.15
CA ASN A 679 -6.97 -3.17 -23.88
C ASN A 679 -5.76 -2.86 -22.98
N GLN A 680 -5.13 -3.91 -22.45
CA GLN A 680 -4.00 -3.80 -21.53
C GLN A 680 -2.79 -3.06 -22.15
N GLY A 681 -2.66 -3.06 -23.49
CA GLY A 681 -1.65 -2.31 -24.22
C GLY A 681 -1.94 -0.81 -24.35
N GLY A 682 -2.97 -0.29 -23.66
CA GLY A 682 -3.31 1.13 -23.63
C GLY A 682 -4.01 1.65 -24.89
N GLN A 683 -4.44 0.76 -25.79
CA GLN A 683 -5.15 1.15 -27.01
C GLN A 683 -6.64 1.31 -26.73
N ILE A 684 -7.26 2.29 -27.40
CA ILE A 684 -8.71 2.49 -27.40
C ILE A 684 -9.23 2.36 -28.83
N PHE A 685 -10.24 1.52 -29.01
CA PHE A 685 -10.91 1.30 -30.29
C PHE A 685 -12.36 1.73 -30.19
N ILE A 686 -12.89 2.35 -31.25
CA ILE A 686 -14.31 2.61 -31.42
C ILE A 686 -14.87 1.61 -32.43
N TRP A 687 -16.00 1.01 -32.11
CA TRP A 687 -16.63 -0.06 -32.86
C TRP A 687 -18.06 0.30 -33.22
N ASN A 688 -18.53 -0.28 -34.33
CA ASN A 688 -19.94 -0.48 -34.59
C ASN A 688 -20.26 -1.94 -34.27
N ILE A 689 -21.32 -2.20 -33.49
CA ILE A 689 -21.75 -3.54 -33.10
C ILE A 689 -22.12 -4.44 -34.30
N GLU A 690 -22.51 -3.82 -35.42
CA GLU A 690 -22.87 -4.51 -36.66
C GLU A 690 -21.64 -4.87 -37.52
N GLN A 691 -20.45 -4.37 -37.17
CA GLN A 691 -19.22 -4.57 -37.93
C GLN A 691 -18.20 -5.39 -37.13
N THR A 692 -17.38 -6.19 -37.80
CA THR A 692 -16.34 -7.00 -37.16
C THR A 692 -15.01 -6.25 -36.99
N VAL A 693 -14.89 -5.08 -37.61
CA VAL A 693 -13.68 -4.23 -37.62
C VAL A 693 -13.98 -2.93 -36.87
N ALA A 694 -12.97 -2.40 -36.17
CA ALA A 694 -13.08 -1.13 -35.49
C ALA A 694 -13.30 0.02 -36.49
N LEU A 695 -14.21 0.93 -36.18
CA LEU A 695 -14.44 2.16 -36.94
C LEU A 695 -13.21 3.07 -36.90
N CYS A 696 -12.59 3.18 -35.74
CA CYS A 696 -11.32 3.87 -35.60
C CYS A 696 -10.56 3.39 -34.36
N GLN A 697 -9.24 3.58 -34.41
CA GLN A 697 -8.37 3.50 -33.25
C GLN A 697 -8.06 4.92 -32.82
N LEU A 698 -8.32 5.26 -31.56
CA LEU A 698 -7.92 6.56 -31.03
C LEU A 698 -6.39 6.55 -30.83
N PRO A 699 -5.68 7.61 -31.25
CA PRO A 699 -4.27 7.76 -30.90
C PRO A 699 -4.15 7.81 -29.38
N SER A 700 -3.15 7.11 -28.85
CA SER A 700 -2.81 7.23 -27.43
C SER A 700 -2.46 8.70 -27.16
N ILE A 701 -2.89 9.27 -26.04
CA ILE A 701 -2.56 10.66 -25.64
C ILE A 701 -1.03 10.90 -25.57
N HIS A 702 -0.24 9.82 -25.60
CA HIS A 702 1.22 9.86 -25.67
C HIS A 702 1.80 9.96 -27.11
N ASP A 703 0.98 9.79 -28.15
CA ASP A 703 1.41 9.90 -29.55
C ASP A 703 1.16 11.30 -30.15
N SER A 704 0.41 12.18 -29.45
CA SER A 704 -0.06 13.47 -29.99
C SER A 704 0.55 14.73 -29.35
N MET A 705 1.63 14.61 -28.57
CA MET A 705 2.44 15.76 -28.13
C MET A 705 3.77 15.82 -28.88
N ASN A 706 3.69 15.82 -30.22
CA ASN A 706 4.75 16.33 -31.08
C ASN A 706 4.57 17.83 -31.30
#